data_AF-A0A9P5ABE4-F1
#
_entry.id   AF-A0A9P5ABE4-F1
#
_cell.length_a   1.000
_cell.length_b   1.000
_cell.length_c   1.000
_cell.angle_alpha   90.00
_cell.angle_beta   90.00
_cell.angle_gamma   90.00
#
_symmetry.space_group_name_H-M   'P 1'
#
loop_
_entity.id
_entity.type
_entity.pdbx_description
1 polymer ?
#
loop_
_entity_poly.entity_id
_entity_poly.type
_entity_poly.pdbx_seq_one_letter_code
_entity_poly.pdbx_strand_id
1 'polypeptide(L)'
;MPLPEPRELSPRVCDLTTCKEADESLLKRCSSCKAVYYCGASHQAADRSRHKNACTILKKARKAVDKEEQELRDHPGDMFTPPNIFENGVGHFWGIHETRAYMRARYHMVDVLLHGFGGPGGRIDAVQESLDHLLDMLRLCRGDNMGVRDLVPYLYIRLNRDQEAYDFVKWYATTGSESKYDWGDMDLPYLDVKDADVLEEPLETWSTGQYLSLSHVVAVTLIKLRILLDLQSVQNTTRAFNCTIPPEIIAIIRGELVGSAVASRSKILLGNTEHLSKLIKKVKGQIIKLYKSVNEYNPHFWRLMLSSPVSAASQRPGMYSHETKEEACLMIGYCLASWVETPGAFQLMKDLIAIIGAGASGTAGAVAFKSEDYFDKIKVFEGRESPGGTCPQKLLQTTSIYESLAMPDLGSGNSIQDMNAKPFHDLALWQVHQTEEDCDLIIRSNYGYVFYCHIDPCNFIRSPSIREQYFKCVEILRSGEVEIGDFYEEDAFEWLQTCFEPLVHKLAPSSEIEVIREPTLAHYFLPEQTFVCNLEAVDDELQPKELDTKDNGWIGPVVRFDSYFLAELNQWTQCYTPSEVQLVYNGPEKSLIRPPTRCTVMSQDGQTVTCFFKKFQQSFGHPHVRKELFTLKKIASYIPTPPEAYVCRLIGVVREGNGLLGMLFVWIDKKCVLSKAKTEATPLELRRRWASQIRRSLDKLHEQDIIWGDAKAANVLIDQGDDAWIIDFGGSYTVGWVDKDKAGTLEGDRQGLAKILEILE
;
A
#
# COMPACT_ATOMS: atom_id res chain seq x y z
N MET A 1 -12.61 18.55 4.00
CA MET A 1 -13.15 17.24 4.44
C MET A 1 -12.14 16.18 4.08
N PRO A 2 -11.96 15.12 4.89
CA PRO A 2 -11.10 14.01 4.51
C PRO A 2 -11.58 13.34 3.22
N LEU A 3 -10.63 12.77 2.45
CA LEU A 3 -10.95 11.97 1.27
C LEU A 3 -11.78 10.74 1.67
N PRO A 4 -12.62 10.19 0.76
CA PRO A 4 -13.39 8.98 1.06
C PRO A 4 -12.45 7.79 1.27
N GLU A 5 -12.72 6.96 2.27
CA GLU A 5 -11.96 5.72 2.50
C GLU A 5 -12.15 4.74 1.33
N PRO A 6 -11.09 4.02 0.90
CA PRO A 6 -11.21 3.00 -0.13
C PRO A 6 -12.18 1.89 0.29
N ARG A 7 -13.00 1.43 -0.65
CA ARG A 7 -13.95 0.34 -0.43
C ARG A 7 -13.91 -0.59 -1.63
N GLU A 8 -13.88 -1.89 -1.42
CA GLU A 8 -14.07 -2.86 -2.50
C GLU A 8 -15.57 -3.09 -2.72
N LEU A 9 -15.95 -3.48 -3.95
CA LEU A 9 -17.31 -3.91 -4.21
C LEU A 9 -17.66 -5.12 -3.34
N SER A 10 -18.83 -5.06 -2.72
CA SER A 10 -19.35 -6.15 -1.94
C SER A 10 -19.67 -7.33 -2.86
N PRO A 11 -19.10 -8.53 -2.61
CA PRO A 11 -19.45 -9.74 -3.33
C PRO A 11 -20.89 -10.17 -3.01
N ARG A 12 -21.37 -11.22 -3.69
CA ARG A 12 -22.71 -11.76 -3.49
C ARG A 12 -22.81 -12.49 -2.15
N VAL A 13 -23.19 -11.76 -1.11
CA VAL A 13 -23.34 -12.30 0.25
C VAL A 13 -24.71 -11.97 0.85
N CYS A 14 -25.02 -12.57 2.00
CA CYS A 14 -26.20 -12.22 2.77
C CYS A 14 -26.12 -10.75 3.23
N ASP A 15 -27.18 -9.97 2.99
CA ASP A 15 -27.18 -8.53 3.25
C ASP A 15 -27.20 -8.19 4.75
N LEU A 16 -27.64 -9.12 5.59
CA LEU A 16 -27.61 -8.95 7.05
C LEU A 16 -26.17 -8.91 7.57
N THR A 17 -25.75 -7.77 8.12
CA THR A 17 -24.37 -7.50 8.55
C THR A 17 -23.83 -8.40 9.66
N THR A 18 -24.70 -9.05 10.42
CA THR A 18 -24.32 -10.00 11.49
C THR A 18 -24.17 -11.44 11.01
N CYS A 19 -24.45 -11.71 9.73
CA CYS A 19 -24.35 -13.05 9.16
C CYS A 19 -22.88 -13.40 8.88
N LYS A 20 -22.37 -14.46 9.52
CA LYS A 20 -20.96 -14.90 9.41
C LYS A 20 -20.73 -16.07 8.44
N GLU A 21 -21.80 -16.78 8.06
CA GLU A 21 -21.73 -17.98 7.23
C GLU A 21 -22.87 -17.94 6.21
N ALA A 22 -22.54 -17.71 4.95
CA ALA A 22 -23.49 -17.85 3.86
C ALA A 22 -22.81 -18.59 2.71
N ASP A 23 -23.32 -19.78 2.39
CA ASP A 23 -23.03 -20.45 1.12
C ASP A 23 -23.74 -19.67 0.01
N GLU A 24 -22.98 -19.15 -0.96
CA GLU A 24 -23.50 -18.38 -2.08
C GLU A 24 -24.61 -19.12 -2.86
N SER A 25 -24.55 -20.46 -2.89
CA SER A 25 -25.51 -21.31 -3.60
C SER A 25 -26.90 -21.36 -2.96
N LEU A 26 -27.00 -21.01 -1.66
CA LEU A 26 -28.24 -21.06 -0.88
C LEU A 26 -28.89 -19.68 -0.68
N LEU A 27 -28.29 -18.63 -1.22
CA LEU A 27 -28.77 -17.27 -1.09
C LEU A 27 -30.06 -17.03 -1.86
N LYS A 28 -31.08 -16.51 -1.16
CA LYS A 28 -32.37 -16.14 -1.75
C LYS A 28 -32.39 -14.65 -2.06
N ARG A 29 -32.64 -14.33 -3.33
CA ARG A 29 -32.79 -12.94 -3.81
C ARG A 29 -34.07 -12.33 -3.24
N CYS A 30 -34.02 -11.08 -2.79
CA CYS A 30 -35.21 -10.36 -2.36
C CYS A 30 -36.23 -10.28 -3.50
N SER A 31 -37.44 -10.83 -3.30
CA SER A 31 -38.47 -10.91 -4.34
C SER A 31 -39.00 -9.55 -4.80
N SER A 32 -38.81 -8.49 -4.01
CA SER A 32 -39.32 -7.15 -4.31
C SER A 32 -38.33 -6.32 -5.13
N CYS A 33 -37.16 -6.00 -4.58
CA CYS A 33 -36.19 -5.14 -5.26
C CYS A 33 -35.25 -5.91 -6.19
N LYS A 34 -35.10 -7.22 -5.95
CA LYS A 34 -34.15 -8.09 -6.65
C LYS A 34 -32.69 -7.56 -6.59
N ALA A 35 -32.30 -6.72 -5.63
CA ALA A 35 -30.93 -6.17 -5.58
C ALA A 35 -30.07 -6.73 -4.43
N VAL A 36 -30.68 -7.49 -3.52
CA VAL A 36 -30.01 -8.02 -2.31
C VAL A 36 -30.38 -9.47 -2.08
N TYR A 37 -29.56 -10.15 -1.27
CA TYR A 37 -29.64 -11.59 -1.02
C TYR A 37 -29.68 -11.89 0.47
N TYR A 38 -30.36 -12.97 0.86
CA TYR A 38 -30.46 -13.40 2.25
C TYR A 38 -30.42 -14.93 2.34
N CYS A 39 -29.82 -15.47 3.42
CA CYS A 39 -29.87 -16.91 3.70
C CYS A 39 -31.31 -17.42 3.91
N GLY A 40 -32.23 -16.53 4.32
CA GLY A 40 -33.63 -16.88 4.52
C GLY A 40 -34.50 -15.70 4.93
N ALA A 41 -35.79 -15.97 5.13
CA ALA A 41 -36.79 -14.96 5.48
C ALA A 41 -36.50 -14.28 6.84
N SER A 42 -35.86 -14.98 7.78
CA SER A 42 -35.44 -14.42 9.07
C SER A 42 -34.44 -13.28 8.89
N HIS A 43 -33.40 -13.48 8.06
CA HIS A 43 -32.38 -12.47 7.80
C HIS A 43 -32.97 -11.27 7.04
N GLN A 44 -33.86 -11.52 6.09
CA GLN A 44 -34.59 -10.44 5.41
C GLN A 44 -35.46 -9.62 6.37
N ALA A 45 -36.13 -10.28 7.33
CA ALA A 45 -36.93 -9.61 8.34
C ALA A 45 -36.06 -8.75 9.28
N ALA A 46 -34.88 -9.26 9.67
CA ALA A 46 -33.93 -8.55 10.52
C ALA A 46 -33.32 -7.31 9.83
N ASP A 47 -32.98 -7.39 8.55
CA ASP A 47 -32.41 -6.27 7.78
C ASP A 47 -33.48 -5.27 7.27
N ARG A 48 -34.78 -5.57 7.47
CA ARG A 48 -35.90 -4.82 6.91
C ARG A 48 -35.84 -3.31 7.20
N SER A 49 -35.42 -2.90 8.39
CA SER A 49 -35.36 -1.47 8.77
C SER A 49 -34.39 -0.68 7.88
N ARG A 50 -33.23 -1.26 7.55
CA ARG A 50 -32.20 -0.63 6.70
C ARG A 50 -32.56 -0.73 5.21
N HIS A 51 -33.07 -1.89 4.79
CA HIS A 51 -33.31 -2.20 3.37
C HIS A 51 -34.64 -1.65 2.81
N LYS A 52 -35.71 -1.51 3.62
CA LYS A 52 -37.09 -1.25 3.15
C LYS A 52 -37.23 -0.02 2.24
N ASN A 53 -36.53 1.08 2.54
CA ASN A 53 -36.68 2.32 1.76
C ASN A 53 -36.13 2.16 0.34
N ALA A 54 -34.85 1.77 0.21
CA ALA A 54 -34.22 1.49 -1.09
C ALA A 54 -34.97 0.37 -1.84
N CYS A 55 -35.43 -0.66 -1.12
CA CYS A 55 -36.22 -1.76 -1.69
C CYS A 55 -37.48 -1.26 -2.39
N THR A 56 -38.23 -0.38 -1.73
CA THR A 56 -39.52 0.12 -2.22
C THR A 56 -39.32 1.01 -3.43
N ILE A 57 -38.28 1.86 -3.42
CA ILE A 57 -37.97 2.76 -4.54
C ILE A 57 -37.57 1.93 -5.77
N LEU A 58 -36.66 0.97 -5.62
CA LEU A 58 -36.24 0.13 -6.74
C LEU A 58 -37.36 -0.76 -7.28
N LYS A 59 -38.22 -1.31 -6.41
CA LYS A 59 -39.42 -2.05 -6.84
C LYS A 59 -40.33 -1.20 -7.72
N LYS A 60 -40.54 0.08 -7.38
CA LYS A 60 -41.34 1.00 -8.18
C LYS A 60 -40.67 1.31 -9.52
N ALA A 61 -39.36 1.55 -9.52
CA ALA A 61 -38.61 1.80 -10.74
C ALA A 61 -38.66 0.61 -11.71
N ARG A 62 -38.45 -0.63 -11.23
CA ARG A 62 -38.62 -1.86 -12.03
C ARG A 62 -40.02 -1.96 -12.63
N LYS A 63 -41.06 -1.76 -11.81
CA LYS A 63 -42.45 -1.81 -12.29
C LYS A 63 -42.74 -0.75 -13.35
N ALA A 64 -42.13 0.43 -13.27
CA ALA A 64 -42.25 1.45 -14.30
C ALA A 64 -41.59 0.98 -15.61
N VAL A 65 -40.37 0.44 -15.56
CA VAL A 65 -39.71 -0.14 -16.75
C VAL A 65 -40.56 -1.26 -17.37
N ASP A 66 -41.04 -2.20 -16.55
CA ASP A 66 -41.88 -3.32 -17.02
C ASP A 66 -43.17 -2.84 -17.68
N LYS A 67 -43.79 -1.79 -17.12
CA LYS A 67 -45.02 -1.18 -17.67
C LYS A 67 -44.76 -0.56 -19.04
N GLU A 68 -43.75 0.31 -19.12
CA GLU A 68 -43.42 1.00 -20.38
C GLU A 68 -42.93 -0.01 -21.44
N GLU A 69 -42.22 -1.07 -21.05
CA GLU A 69 -41.86 -2.16 -21.97
C GLU A 69 -43.09 -2.87 -22.51
N GLN A 70 -44.02 -3.25 -21.64
CA GLN A 70 -45.22 -3.97 -22.04
C GLN A 70 -46.10 -3.10 -22.95
N GLU A 71 -46.26 -1.81 -22.64
CA GLU A 71 -46.98 -0.86 -23.49
C GLU A 71 -46.36 -0.74 -24.88
N LEU A 72 -45.02 -0.77 -24.98
CA LEU A 72 -44.30 -0.79 -26.25
C LEU A 72 -44.44 -2.11 -27.01
N ARG A 73 -44.46 -3.25 -26.31
CA ARG A 73 -44.65 -4.59 -26.92
C ARG A 73 -46.08 -4.79 -27.43
N ASP A 74 -47.07 -4.25 -26.72
CA ASP A 74 -48.48 -4.34 -27.07
C ASP A 74 -48.90 -3.31 -28.14
N HIS A 75 -48.00 -2.38 -28.49
CA HIS A 75 -48.29 -1.35 -29.48
C HIS A 75 -48.45 -1.96 -30.88
N PRO A 76 -49.61 -1.81 -31.54
CA PRO A 76 -49.88 -2.45 -32.85
C PRO A 76 -49.10 -1.82 -34.01
N GLY A 77 -48.41 -0.70 -33.75
CA GLY A 77 -47.80 0.16 -34.76
C GLY A 77 -48.78 1.20 -35.31
N ASP A 78 -48.26 2.35 -35.72
CA ASP A 78 -49.02 3.43 -36.37
C ASP A 78 -48.15 4.21 -37.37
N MET A 79 -48.60 5.39 -37.79
CA MET A 79 -47.89 6.24 -38.77
C MET A 79 -46.50 6.68 -38.29
N PHE A 80 -46.28 6.79 -36.98
CA PHE A 80 -45.06 7.33 -36.37
C PHE A 80 -44.27 6.27 -35.57
N THR A 81 -44.92 5.19 -35.15
CA THR A 81 -44.30 4.10 -34.39
C THR A 81 -44.38 2.78 -35.17
N PRO A 82 -43.26 2.14 -35.52
CA PRO A 82 -43.30 0.86 -36.21
C PRO A 82 -43.86 -0.26 -35.30
N PRO A 83 -44.54 -1.28 -35.87
CA PRO A 83 -44.91 -2.48 -35.11
C PRO A 83 -43.68 -3.26 -34.69
N ASN A 84 -43.76 -4.07 -33.62
CA ASN A 84 -42.61 -4.84 -33.09
C ASN A 84 -41.39 -3.93 -32.88
N ILE A 85 -41.56 -2.92 -32.05
CA ILE A 85 -40.63 -1.79 -31.89
C ILE A 85 -39.21 -2.22 -31.45
N PHE A 86 -39.10 -3.34 -30.74
CA PHE A 86 -37.81 -3.88 -30.27
C PHE A 86 -37.02 -4.60 -31.36
N GLU A 87 -37.66 -4.89 -32.49
CA GLU A 87 -37.07 -5.50 -33.68
C GLU A 87 -36.89 -4.44 -34.78
N ASN A 88 -37.90 -3.61 -35.00
CA ASN A 88 -37.95 -2.67 -36.13
C ASN A 88 -37.54 -1.23 -35.79
N GLY A 89 -37.44 -0.87 -34.51
CA GLY A 89 -37.10 0.48 -34.07
C GLY A 89 -35.68 0.65 -33.53
N VAL A 90 -34.91 -0.44 -33.39
CA VAL A 90 -33.56 -0.43 -32.79
C VAL A 90 -32.65 0.53 -33.57
N GLY A 91 -31.85 1.32 -32.85
CA GLY A 91 -31.01 2.39 -33.41
C GLY A 91 -31.72 3.75 -33.43
N HIS A 92 -33.06 3.76 -33.46
CA HIS A 92 -33.88 4.97 -33.60
C HIS A 92 -34.78 5.27 -32.40
N PHE A 93 -34.59 4.61 -31.25
CA PHE A 93 -35.44 4.74 -30.06
C PHE A 93 -35.57 6.17 -29.53
N TRP A 94 -34.64 7.08 -29.84
CA TRP A 94 -34.81 8.49 -29.45
C TRP A 94 -35.62 9.32 -30.46
N GLY A 95 -35.54 8.96 -31.74
CA GLY A 95 -36.34 9.58 -32.81
C GLY A 95 -37.82 9.26 -32.68
N ILE A 96 -38.13 8.05 -32.20
CA ILE A 96 -39.50 7.58 -31.95
C ILE A 96 -39.98 8.15 -30.60
N HIS A 97 -41.13 8.82 -30.59
CA HIS A 97 -41.56 9.60 -29.43
C HIS A 97 -42.02 8.70 -28.27
N GLU A 98 -42.69 7.60 -28.59
CA GLU A 98 -43.30 6.64 -27.68
C GLU A 98 -42.23 5.91 -26.84
N THR A 99 -41.08 5.60 -27.43
CA THR A 99 -39.97 4.89 -26.79
C THR A 99 -39.19 5.75 -25.78
N ARG A 100 -39.36 7.08 -25.76
CA ARG A 100 -38.63 7.97 -24.84
C ARG A 100 -39.00 7.77 -23.38
N ALA A 101 -40.27 7.44 -23.09
CA ALA A 101 -40.72 7.17 -21.74
C ALA A 101 -40.02 5.95 -21.15
N TYR A 102 -39.90 4.89 -21.97
CA TYR A 102 -39.15 3.69 -21.63
C TYR A 102 -37.66 3.95 -21.39
N MET A 103 -36.99 4.70 -22.27
CA MET A 103 -35.57 5.06 -22.11
C MET A 103 -35.32 5.84 -20.81
N ARG A 104 -36.19 6.79 -20.48
CA ARG A 104 -36.14 7.53 -19.20
C ARG A 104 -36.40 6.63 -17.99
N ALA A 105 -37.37 5.71 -18.08
CA ALA A 105 -37.66 4.77 -17.01
C ALA A 105 -36.45 3.84 -16.73
N ARG A 106 -35.78 3.36 -17.78
CA ARG A 106 -34.54 2.56 -17.64
C ARG A 106 -33.41 3.34 -16.99
N TYR A 107 -33.14 4.56 -17.44
CA TYR A 107 -32.12 5.39 -16.80
C TYR A 107 -32.44 5.69 -15.33
N HIS A 108 -33.71 6.00 -15.02
CA HIS A 108 -34.14 6.19 -13.65
C HIS A 108 -33.95 4.93 -12.79
N MET A 109 -34.17 3.74 -13.36
CA MET A 109 -33.88 2.48 -12.67
C MET A 109 -32.38 2.33 -12.37
N VAL A 110 -31.50 2.65 -13.33
CA VAL A 110 -30.04 2.65 -13.11
C VAL A 110 -29.65 3.63 -12.00
N ASP A 111 -30.17 4.86 -12.04
CA ASP A 111 -29.92 5.87 -11.01
C ASP A 111 -30.34 5.36 -9.62
N VAL A 112 -31.54 4.79 -9.48
CA VAL A 112 -32.02 4.22 -8.22
C VAL A 112 -31.18 3.03 -7.77
N LEU A 113 -30.77 2.16 -8.71
CA LEU A 113 -29.98 0.97 -8.42
C LEU A 113 -28.59 1.34 -7.88
N LEU A 114 -27.90 2.27 -8.55
CA LEU A 114 -26.59 2.76 -8.11
C LEU A 114 -26.69 3.51 -6.79
N HIS A 115 -27.70 4.35 -6.58
CA HIS A 115 -27.83 5.08 -5.31
C HIS A 115 -28.25 4.22 -4.13
N GLY A 116 -29.12 3.23 -4.35
CA GLY A 116 -29.64 2.38 -3.30
C GLY A 116 -28.71 1.23 -2.93
N PHE A 117 -28.00 0.67 -3.92
CA PHE A 117 -27.30 -0.61 -3.77
C PHE A 117 -25.89 -0.61 -4.39
N GLY A 118 -25.62 0.24 -5.38
CA GLY A 118 -24.37 0.28 -6.14
C GLY A 118 -23.48 1.48 -5.88
N GLY A 119 -23.57 2.15 -4.72
CA GLY A 119 -22.70 3.28 -4.35
C GLY A 119 -21.24 2.84 -4.13
N PRO A 120 -20.33 3.70 -3.67
CA PRO A 120 -18.94 3.30 -3.38
C PRO A 120 -18.87 2.11 -2.39
N GLY A 121 -18.28 1.00 -2.82
CA GLY A 121 -18.27 -0.28 -2.08
C GLY A 121 -19.61 -1.03 -2.07
N GLY A 122 -20.49 -0.69 -3.01
CA GLY A 122 -21.82 -1.28 -3.18
C GLY A 122 -21.78 -2.72 -3.71
N ARG A 123 -22.95 -3.27 -4.03
CA ARG A 123 -23.10 -4.66 -4.50
C ARG A 123 -22.62 -4.81 -5.93
N ILE A 124 -21.77 -5.80 -6.19
CA ILE A 124 -21.25 -6.09 -7.54
C ILE A 124 -22.38 -6.37 -8.55
N ASP A 125 -23.41 -7.12 -8.16
CA ASP A 125 -24.57 -7.43 -9.01
C ASP A 125 -25.37 -6.17 -9.40
N ALA A 126 -25.42 -5.16 -8.52
CA ALA A 126 -26.13 -3.90 -8.80
C ALA A 126 -25.35 -3.02 -9.80
N VAL A 127 -24.01 -3.10 -9.77
CA VAL A 127 -23.13 -2.43 -10.73
C VAL A 127 -23.22 -3.14 -12.09
N GLN A 128 -23.20 -4.47 -12.12
CA GLN A 128 -23.34 -5.27 -13.34
C GLN A 128 -24.71 -5.05 -14.00
N GLU A 129 -25.81 -5.14 -13.24
CA GLU A 129 -27.15 -4.90 -13.78
C GLU A 129 -27.32 -3.47 -14.31
N SER A 130 -26.70 -2.48 -13.64
CA SER A 130 -26.65 -1.11 -14.16
C SER A 130 -25.94 -1.03 -15.51
N LEU A 131 -24.76 -1.67 -15.64
CA LEU A 131 -24.00 -1.71 -16.88
C LEU A 131 -24.80 -2.35 -18.02
N ASP A 132 -25.47 -3.48 -17.76
CA ASP A 132 -26.29 -4.19 -18.74
C ASP A 132 -27.42 -3.30 -19.27
N HIS A 133 -28.10 -2.55 -18.38
CA HIS A 133 -29.13 -1.61 -18.78
C HIS A 133 -28.59 -0.47 -19.66
N LEU A 134 -27.44 0.11 -19.31
CA LEU A 134 -26.85 1.21 -20.09
C LEU A 134 -26.35 0.73 -21.46
N LEU A 135 -25.76 -0.46 -21.55
CA LEU A 135 -25.33 -1.03 -22.83
C LEU A 135 -26.51 -1.36 -23.74
N ASP A 136 -27.61 -1.89 -23.19
CA ASP A 136 -28.83 -2.11 -23.99
C ASP A 136 -29.47 -0.76 -24.41
N MET A 137 -29.43 0.27 -23.56
CA MET A 137 -29.86 1.62 -23.97
C MET A 137 -29.01 2.16 -25.14
N LEU A 138 -27.69 1.95 -25.13
CA LEU A 138 -26.80 2.32 -26.22
C LEU A 138 -27.06 1.50 -27.49
N ARG A 139 -27.42 0.21 -27.37
CA ARG A 139 -27.87 -0.60 -28.51
C ARG A 139 -29.16 -0.06 -29.12
N LEU A 140 -30.12 0.33 -28.28
CA LEU A 140 -31.41 0.88 -28.69
C LEU A 140 -31.26 2.27 -29.33
N CYS A 141 -30.28 3.05 -28.89
CA CYS A 141 -30.01 4.41 -29.36
C CYS A 141 -28.49 4.67 -29.39
N ARG A 142 -27.82 4.30 -30.48
CA ARG A 142 -26.35 4.47 -30.62
C ARG A 142 -25.91 5.93 -30.53
N GLY A 143 -26.75 6.85 -30.99
CA GLY A 143 -26.50 8.30 -30.92
C GLY A 143 -26.52 8.91 -29.51
N ASP A 144 -26.83 8.10 -28.48
CA ASP A 144 -26.73 8.43 -27.06
C ASP A 144 -27.27 9.82 -26.65
N ASN A 145 -28.51 10.12 -27.03
CA ASN A 145 -29.13 11.41 -26.69
C ASN A 145 -29.34 11.65 -25.19
N MET A 146 -29.19 10.62 -24.35
CA MET A 146 -29.27 10.72 -22.89
C MET A 146 -27.90 10.85 -22.21
N GLY A 147 -26.80 10.75 -22.96
CA GLY A 147 -25.44 10.85 -22.43
C GLY A 147 -25.06 9.70 -21.50
N VAL A 148 -25.62 8.50 -21.70
CA VAL A 148 -25.32 7.35 -20.84
C VAL A 148 -23.90 6.80 -21.04
N ARG A 149 -23.26 7.08 -22.18
CA ARG A 149 -21.89 6.65 -22.47
C ARG A 149 -20.85 7.26 -21.54
N ASP A 150 -21.18 8.35 -20.84
CA ASP A 150 -20.27 8.99 -19.90
C ASP A 150 -20.16 8.21 -18.58
N LEU A 151 -21.16 7.38 -18.25
CA LEU A 151 -21.16 6.56 -17.02
C LEU A 151 -20.59 5.15 -17.24
N VAL A 152 -20.76 4.60 -18.44
CA VAL A 152 -20.40 3.21 -18.79
C VAL A 152 -18.94 2.83 -18.47
N PRO A 153 -17.90 3.63 -18.82
CA PRO A 153 -16.50 3.27 -18.56
C PRO A 153 -16.23 3.03 -17.08
N TYR A 154 -16.85 3.82 -16.19
CA TYR A 154 -16.65 3.68 -14.76
C TYR A 154 -17.29 2.41 -14.21
N LEU A 155 -18.43 1.97 -14.75
CA LEU A 155 -19.02 0.69 -14.34
C LEU A 155 -18.13 -0.49 -14.74
N TYR A 156 -17.53 -0.46 -15.94
CA TYR A 156 -16.52 -1.45 -16.33
C TYR A 156 -15.32 -1.45 -15.36
N ILE A 157 -14.75 -0.28 -15.06
CA ILE A 157 -13.62 -0.15 -14.12
C ILE A 157 -13.96 -0.75 -12.75
N ARG A 158 -15.14 -0.44 -12.21
CA ARG A 158 -15.60 -0.96 -10.91
C ARG A 158 -15.74 -2.48 -10.90
N LEU A 159 -16.12 -3.07 -12.03
CA LEU A 159 -16.20 -4.53 -12.21
C LEU A 159 -14.85 -5.18 -12.50
N ASN A 160 -13.74 -4.43 -12.38
CA ASN A 160 -12.39 -4.86 -12.71
C ASN A 160 -12.24 -5.30 -14.19
N ARG A 161 -12.96 -4.61 -15.09
CA ARG A 161 -12.99 -4.85 -16.55
C ARG A 161 -12.34 -3.68 -17.30
N ASP A 162 -11.07 -3.42 -16.97
CA ASP A 162 -10.35 -2.23 -17.43
C ASP A 162 -10.09 -2.26 -18.94
N GLN A 163 -9.87 -3.44 -19.51
CA GLN A 163 -9.67 -3.62 -20.95
C GLN A 163 -10.93 -3.22 -21.73
N GLU A 164 -12.10 -3.70 -21.31
CA GLU A 164 -13.36 -3.33 -21.98
C GLU A 164 -13.70 -1.86 -21.78
N ALA A 165 -13.38 -1.28 -20.62
CA ALA A 165 -13.51 0.16 -20.41
C ALA A 165 -12.65 0.94 -21.42
N TYR A 166 -11.41 0.52 -21.63
CA TYR A 166 -10.49 1.14 -22.58
C TYR A 166 -10.94 0.98 -24.04
N ASP A 167 -11.33 -0.24 -24.44
CA ASP A 167 -11.82 -0.52 -25.78
C ASP A 167 -13.07 0.32 -26.10
N PHE A 168 -13.97 0.46 -25.12
CA PHE A 168 -15.18 1.28 -25.24
C PHE A 168 -14.84 2.75 -25.49
N VAL A 169 -13.99 3.37 -24.65
CA VAL A 169 -13.63 4.79 -24.83
C VAL A 169 -12.80 5.02 -26.08
N LYS A 170 -11.94 4.07 -26.47
CA LYS A 170 -11.15 4.14 -27.70
C LYS A 170 -12.05 4.13 -28.94
N TRP A 171 -13.08 3.29 -28.98
CA TRP A 171 -14.02 3.27 -30.10
C TRP A 171 -14.70 4.64 -30.30
N TYR A 172 -15.19 5.26 -29.21
CA TYR A 172 -15.79 6.60 -29.29
C TYR A 172 -14.78 7.69 -29.69
N ALA A 173 -13.51 7.54 -29.30
CA ALA A 173 -12.45 8.49 -29.62
C ALA A 173 -11.84 8.30 -31.03
N THR A 174 -12.26 7.27 -31.76
CA THR A 174 -11.81 6.93 -33.11
C THR A 174 -13.01 6.86 -34.05
N THR A 175 -13.54 5.68 -34.34
CA THR A 175 -14.67 5.46 -35.26
C THR A 175 -15.91 6.28 -34.86
N GLY A 176 -16.25 6.32 -33.57
CA GLY A 176 -17.39 7.10 -33.07
C GLY A 176 -17.18 8.63 -33.11
N SER A 177 -15.98 9.10 -33.41
CA SER A 177 -15.66 10.53 -33.59
C SER A 177 -15.66 10.96 -35.07
N GLU A 178 -15.85 10.03 -36.00
CA GLU A 178 -15.92 10.33 -37.42
C GLU A 178 -17.17 11.13 -37.76
N SER A 179 -17.01 12.29 -38.38
CA SER A 179 -18.11 13.22 -38.68
C SER A 179 -19.19 12.67 -39.62
N LYS A 180 -18.90 11.57 -40.31
CA LYS A 180 -19.80 10.91 -41.27
C LYS A 180 -20.39 9.59 -40.75
N TYR A 181 -20.12 9.21 -39.50
CA TYR A 181 -20.65 7.97 -38.94
C TYR A 181 -22.19 8.08 -38.80
N ASP A 182 -22.92 7.14 -39.42
CA ASP A 182 -24.37 7.09 -39.33
C ASP A 182 -24.80 6.29 -38.09
N TRP A 183 -25.21 7.00 -37.04
CA TRP A 183 -25.66 6.40 -35.79
C TRP A 183 -26.95 5.56 -35.93
N GLY A 184 -27.71 5.76 -37.00
CA GLY A 184 -28.92 5.01 -37.28
C GLY A 184 -28.69 3.70 -38.04
N ASP A 185 -27.54 3.56 -38.71
CA ASP A 185 -27.20 2.36 -39.46
C ASP A 185 -26.66 1.28 -38.49
N MET A 186 -27.47 0.24 -38.29
CA MET A 186 -27.17 -0.85 -37.38
C MET A 186 -26.16 -1.86 -37.95
N ASP A 187 -25.92 -1.84 -39.27
CA ASP A 187 -24.96 -2.72 -39.94
C ASP A 187 -23.52 -2.18 -39.88
N LEU A 188 -23.34 -0.89 -39.54
CA LEU A 188 -22.02 -0.32 -39.31
C LEU A 188 -21.32 -0.93 -38.08
N PRO A 189 -19.98 -1.07 -38.11
CA PRO A 189 -19.20 -1.50 -36.95
C PRO A 189 -19.49 -0.64 -35.73
N TYR A 190 -19.76 -1.29 -34.59
CA TYR A 190 -20.15 -0.62 -33.35
C TYR A 190 -19.54 -1.31 -32.14
N LEU A 191 -18.75 -0.57 -31.35
CA LEU A 191 -18.00 -1.09 -30.20
C LEU A 191 -17.19 -2.36 -30.54
N ASP A 192 -16.66 -2.39 -31.76
CA ASP A 192 -15.94 -3.51 -32.37
C ASP A 192 -14.43 -3.48 -32.08
N VAL A 193 -13.93 -2.42 -31.44
CA VAL A 193 -12.58 -2.42 -30.84
C VAL A 193 -12.53 -3.47 -29.75
N LYS A 194 -11.51 -4.33 -29.80
CA LYS A 194 -11.21 -5.39 -28.83
C LYS A 194 -9.71 -5.46 -28.59
N ASP A 195 -9.32 -5.68 -27.34
CA ASP A 195 -7.93 -5.90 -26.94
C ASP A 195 -6.98 -4.77 -27.37
N ALA A 196 -7.47 -3.53 -27.38
CA ALA A 196 -6.62 -2.39 -27.71
C ALA A 196 -5.47 -2.25 -26.71
N ASP A 197 -4.32 -1.75 -27.19
CA ASP A 197 -3.16 -1.56 -26.34
C ASP A 197 -3.39 -0.43 -25.33
N VAL A 198 -3.79 -0.78 -24.11
CA VAL A 198 -3.98 0.16 -22.99
C VAL A 198 -2.71 0.92 -22.62
N LEU A 199 -1.53 0.55 -23.14
CA LEU A 199 -0.24 1.24 -22.92
C LEU A 199 0.16 2.14 -24.08
N GLU A 200 -0.65 2.22 -25.15
CA GLU A 200 -0.42 3.12 -26.27
C GLU A 200 -0.43 4.59 -25.81
N GLU A 201 0.17 5.44 -26.64
CA GLU A 201 0.16 6.88 -26.38
C GLU A 201 -1.27 7.43 -26.39
N PRO A 202 -1.63 8.34 -25.47
CA PRO A 202 -2.93 8.98 -25.47
C PRO A 202 -3.25 9.56 -26.85
N LEU A 203 -4.42 9.20 -27.36
CA LEU A 203 -4.92 9.68 -28.64
C LEU A 203 -4.91 11.21 -28.69
N GLU A 204 -4.72 11.77 -29.88
CA GLU A 204 -4.75 13.22 -30.09
C GLU A 204 -6.08 13.83 -29.63
N THR A 205 -7.20 13.12 -29.85
CA THR A 205 -8.53 13.52 -29.39
C THR A 205 -8.64 13.68 -27.86
N TRP A 206 -7.83 12.93 -27.09
CA TRP A 206 -7.74 13.08 -25.63
C TRP A 206 -6.71 14.10 -25.18
N SER A 207 -5.77 14.45 -26.06
CA SER A 207 -4.58 15.25 -25.72
C SER A 207 -4.71 16.72 -26.11
N THR A 208 -5.25 16.97 -27.30
CA THR A 208 -5.23 18.26 -28.02
C THR A 208 -6.53 18.51 -28.79
N GLY A 209 -7.56 17.69 -28.55
CA GLY A 209 -8.83 17.76 -29.27
C GLY A 209 -9.64 19.01 -28.91
N GLN A 210 -10.17 19.68 -29.93
CA GLN A 210 -11.06 20.85 -29.78
C GLN A 210 -12.40 20.49 -29.10
N TYR A 211 -12.77 19.21 -29.06
CA TYR A 211 -13.98 18.67 -28.44
C TYR A 211 -13.64 17.45 -27.57
N LEU A 212 -12.96 17.69 -26.46
CA LEU A 212 -12.54 16.67 -25.51
C LEU A 212 -13.76 16.11 -24.73
N SER A 213 -13.90 14.78 -24.70
CA SER A 213 -14.88 14.13 -23.81
C SER A 213 -14.32 14.06 -22.39
N LEU A 214 -14.73 14.99 -21.52
CA LEU A 214 -14.21 15.08 -20.15
C LEU A 214 -14.33 13.74 -19.41
N SER A 215 -15.49 13.07 -19.51
CA SER A 215 -15.70 11.79 -18.85
C SER A 215 -14.75 10.71 -19.36
N HIS A 216 -14.61 10.55 -20.66
CA HIS A 216 -13.77 9.48 -21.22
C HIS A 216 -12.29 9.70 -20.90
N VAL A 217 -11.80 10.94 -20.96
CA VAL A 217 -10.39 11.25 -20.61
C VAL A 217 -10.12 10.99 -19.14
N VAL A 218 -11.07 11.29 -18.24
CA VAL A 218 -10.96 10.98 -16.81
C VAL A 218 -10.97 9.46 -16.57
N ALA A 219 -11.80 8.70 -17.30
CA ALA A 219 -11.79 7.24 -17.23
C ALA A 219 -10.45 6.65 -17.71
N VAL A 220 -9.91 7.13 -18.83
CA VAL A 220 -8.57 6.72 -19.32
C VAL A 220 -7.51 7.08 -18.30
N THR A 221 -7.58 8.26 -17.67
CA THR A 221 -6.64 8.67 -16.62
C THR A 221 -6.67 7.69 -15.45
N LEU A 222 -7.85 7.28 -15.00
CA LEU A 222 -7.98 6.28 -13.92
C LEU A 222 -7.43 4.91 -14.35
N ILE A 223 -7.71 4.43 -15.56
CA ILE A 223 -7.14 3.17 -16.08
C ILE A 223 -5.61 3.23 -16.09
N LYS A 224 -5.03 4.35 -16.55
CA LYS A 224 -3.58 4.55 -16.55
C LYS A 224 -3.00 4.62 -15.12
N LEU A 225 -3.71 5.24 -14.18
CA LEU A 225 -3.33 5.23 -12.75
C LEU A 225 -3.36 3.82 -12.16
N ARG A 226 -4.38 3.02 -12.47
CA ARG A 226 -4.46 1.60 -12.06
C ARG A 226 -3.30 0.79 -12.62
N ILE A 227 -3.01 0.95 -13.91
CA ILE A 227 -1.83 0.34 -14.54
C ILE A 227 -0.55 0.79 -13.84
N LEU A 228 -0.40 2.08 -13.50
CA LEU A 228 0.79 2.57 -12.81
C LEU A 228 0.96 1.92 -11.43
N LEU A 229 -0.12 1.80 -10.66
CA LEU A 229 -0.13 1.12 -9.36
C LEU A 229 0.18 -0.38 -9.51
N ASP A 230 -0.38 -1.05 -10.52
CA ASP A 230 -0.11 -2.45 -10.84
C ASP A 230 1.37 -2.65 -11.22
N LEU A 231 1.92 -1.78 -12.07
CA LEU A 231 3.32 -1.85 -12.48
C LEU A 231 4.27 -1.58 -11.31
N GLN A 232 3.95 -0.63 -10.43
CA GLN A 232 4.69 -0.40 -9.19
C GLN A 232 4.62 -1.63 -8.27
N SER A 233 3.45 -2.25 -8.15
CA SER A 233 3.28 -3.49 -7.37
C SER A 233 4.08 -4.65 -7.96
N VAL A 234 4.08 -4.81 -9.29
CA VAL A 234 4.89 -5.80 -10.01
C VAL A 234 6.38 -5.52 -9.82
N GLN A 235 6.81 -4.27 -9.92
CA GLN A 235 8.19 -3.86 -9.75
C GLN A 235 8.65 -4.10 -8.30
N ASN A 236 7.86 -3.69 -7.31
CA ASN A 236 8.13 -3.93 -5.89
C ASN A 236 8.18 -5.41 -5.55
N THR A 237 7.27 -6.22 -6.13
CA THR A 237 7.28 -7.68 -6.01
C THR A 237 8.53 -8.28 -6.66
N THR A 238 8.91 -7.78 -7.84
CA THR A 238 10.16 -8.18 -8.53
C THR A 238 11.37 -7.93 -7.66
N ARG A 239 11.40 -6.78 -6.98
CA ARG A 239 12.51 -6.30 -6.15
C ARG A 239 12.56 -7.03 -4.81
N ALA A 240 11.44 -7.16 -4.13
CA ALA A 240 11.31 -7.88 -2.84
C ALA A 240 11.66 -9.38 -2.95
N PHE A 241 11.44 -9.98 -4.12
CA PHE A 241 11.65 -11.40 -4.35
C PHE A 241 12.81 -11.71 -5.32
N ASN A 242 13.55 -10.70 -5.76
CA ASN A 242 14.69 -10.90 -6.65
C ASN A 242 15.72 -11.77 -5.93
N CYS A 243 16.19 -12.83 -6.59
CA CYS A 243 17.11 -13.82 -6.03
C CYS A 243 16.56 -14.70 -4.89
N THR A 244 15.30 -14.53 -4.45
CA THR A 244 14.66 -15.34 -3.38
C THR A 244 13.60 -16.33 -3.89
N ILE A 245 12.87 -16.14 -5.00
CA ILE A 245 11.87 -17.14 -5.46
C ILE A 245 11.83 -17.32 -7.00
N PRO A 246 11.27 -18.43 -7.55
CA PRO A 246 10.97 -18.63 -8.95
C PRO A 246 10.74 -17.42 -9.82
N PRO A 247 11.41 -17.12 -10.95
CA PRO A 247 10.79 -16.20 -11.91
C PRO A 247 9.33 -16.58 -12.23
N GLU A 248 9.04 -17.89 -12.25
CA GLU A 248 7.72 -18.49 -12.46
C GLU A 248 6.75 -18.26 -11.28
N ILE A 249 7.22 -18.38 -10.02
CA ILE A 249 6.39 -18.15 -8.82
C ILE A 249 6.15 -16.66 -8.59
N ILE A 250 7.18 -15.83 -8.85
CA ILE A 250 7.04 -14.37 -8.84
C ILE A 250 6.01 -13.95 -9.90
N ALA A 251 5.97 -14.59 -11.08
CA ALA A 251 4.95 -14.32 -12.09
C ALA A 251 3.52 -14.67 -11.62
N ILE A 252 3.34 -15.76 -10.86
CA ILE A 252 2.05 -16.13 -10.26
C ILE A 252 1.64 -15.10 -9.20
N ILE A 253 2.55 -14.75 -8.28
CA ILE A 253 2.31 -13.73 -7.25
C ILE A 253 2.00 -12.37 -7.89
N ARG A 254 2.74 -11.98 -8.92
CA ARG A 254 2.49 -10.75 -9.70
C ARG A 254 1.10 -10.78 -10.35
N GLY A 255 0.66 -11.92 -10.86
CA GLY A 255 -0.66 -12.09 -11.48
C GLY A 255 -1.82 -11.90 -10.50
N GLU A 256 -1.65 -12.31 -9.24
CA GLU A 256 -2.64 -12.14 -8.17
C GLU A 256 -2.65 -10.72 -7.57
N LEU A 257 -1.60 -9.94 -7.78
CA LEU A 257 -1.42 -8.59 -7.22
C LEU A 257 -1.91 -7.46 -8.14
N VAL A 258 -2.24 -7.75 -9.39
CA VAL A 258 -2.54 -6.72 -10.40
C VAL A 258 -3.96 -6.80 -10.94
N GLY A 259 -4.49 -5.66 -11.37
CA GLY A 259 -5.76 -5.56 -12.08
C GLY A 259 -5.76 -6.22 -13.46
N SER A 260 -6.96 -6.33 -14.04
CA SER A 260 -7.21 -7.00 -15.33
C SER A 260 -6.36 -6.47 -16.49
N ALA A 261 -6.05 -5.17 -16.47
CA ALA A 261 -5.23 -4.50 -17.49
C ALA A 261 -3.79 -5.01 -17.54
N VAL A 262 -3.19 -5.39 -16.40
CA VAL A 262 -1.81 -5.90 -16.37
C VAL A 262 -1.77 -7.42 -16.30
N ALA A 263 -2.74 -8.06 -15.64
CA ALA A 263 -2.83 -9.50 -15.47
C ALA A 263 -2.81 -10.29 -16.80
N SER A 264 -3.49 -9.77 -17.82
CA SER A 264 -3.58 -10.40 -19.15
C SER A 264 -2.28 -10.29 -19.97
N ARG A 265 -1.30 -9.50 -19.53
CA ARG A 265 -0.10 -9.15 -20.30
C ARG A 265 1.15 -9.81 -19.70
N SER A 266 1.34 -11.10 -20.01
CA SER A 266 2.45 -11.92 -19.52
C SER A 266 3.83 -11.31 -19.72
N LYS A 267 4.07 -10.55 -20.81
CA LYS A 267 5.34 -9.86 -21.06
C LYS A 267 5.67 -8.80 -20.01
N ILE A 268 4.66 -8.15 -19.43
CA ILE A 268 4.83 -7.18 -18.34
C ILE A 268 5.09 -7.93 -17.04
N LEU A 269 4.30 -8.97 -16.77
CA LEU A 269 4.46 -9.81 -15.59
C LEU A 269 5.80 -10.56 -15.56
N LEU A 270 6.41 -10.82 -16.71
CA LEU A 270 7.73 -11.45 -16.86
C LEU A 270 8.85 -10.43 -17.15
N GLY A 271 8.51 -9.13 -17.15
CA GLY A 271 9.45 -8.06 -17.46
C GLY A 271 10.56 -7.96 -16.42
N ASN A 272 11.78 -7.62 -16.87
CA ASN A 272 12.87 -7.28 -15.97
C ASN A 272 12.67 -5.87 -15.39
N THR A 273 13.40 -5.54 -14.32
CA THR A 273 13.28 -4.26 -13.61
C THR A 273 13.48 -3.05 -14.51
N GLU A 274 14.43 -3.10 -15.45
CA GLU A 274 14.70 -2.01 -16.39
C GLU A 274 13.54 -1.77 -17.37
N HIS A 275 12.95 -2.83 -17.91
CA HIS A 275 11.78 -2.75 -18.79
C HIS A 275 10.58 -2.18 -18.04
N LEU A 276 10.35 -2.63 -16.80
CA LEU A 276 9.30 -2.11 -15.93
C LEU A 276 9.52 -0.62 -15.64
N SER A 277 10.73 -0.18 -15.24
CA SER A 277 11.02 1.23 -15.00
C SER A 277 10.74 2.11 -16.22
N LYS A 278 11.11 1.65 -17.43
CA LYS A 278 10.80 2.38 -18.68
C LYS A 278 9.30 2.49 -18.91
N LEU A 279 8.56 1.42 -18.66
CA LEU A 279 7.11 1.39 -18.86
C LEU A 279 6.38 2.26 -17.84
N ILE A 280 6.79 2.21 -16.58
CA ILE A 280 6.25 3.05 -15.51
C ILE A 280 6.48 4.54 -15.84
N LYS A 281 7.70 4.91 -16.24
CA LYS A 281 8.04 6.27 -16.72
C LYS A 281 7.14 6.71 -17.89
N LYS A 282 6.89 5.81 -18.84
CA LYS A 282 5.98 6.06 -19.98
C LYS A 282 4.58 6.35 -19.48
N VAL A 283 4.00 5.48 -18.65
CA VAL A 283 2.64 5.62 -18.13
C VAL A 283 2.48 6.90 -17.29
N LYS A 284 3.47 7.27 -16.46
CA LYS A 284 3.49 8.57 -15.76
C LYS A 284 3.39 9.74 -16.72
N GLY A 285 4.20 9.75 -17.78
CA GLY A 285 4.15 10.78 -18.82
C GLY A 285 2.77 10.91 -19.47
N GLN A 286 2.12 9.76 -19.72
CA GLN A 286 0.76 9.71 -20.28
C GLN A 286 -0.28 10.28 -19.32
N ILE A 287 -0.21 9.94 -18.02
CA ILE A 287 -1.11 10.49 -16.99
C ILE A 287 -0.95 12.01 -16.89
N ILE A 288 0.29 12.51 -16.90
CA ILE A 288 0.56 13.96 -16.86
C ILE A 288 -0.05 14.66 -18.09
N LYS A 289 0.06 14.06 -19.28
CA LYS A 289 -0.54 14.59 -20.51
C LYS A 289 -2.06 14.69 -20.38
N LEU A 290 -2.72 13.60 -19.97
CA LEU A 290 -4.17 13.55 -19.77
C LEU A 290 -4.65 14.53 -18.69
N TYR A 291 -3.91 14.64 -17.58
CA TYR A 291 -4.19 15.62 -16.54
C TYR A 291 -4.20 17.05 -17.08
N LYS A 292 -3.17 17.43 -17.86
CA LYS A 292 -3.07 18.77 -18.47
C LYS A 292 -4.24 19.03 -19.40
N SER A 293 -4.59 18.08 -20.27
CA SER A 293 -5.72 18.22 -21.20
C SER A 293 -7.05 18.41 -20.47
N VAL A 294 -7.30 17.65 -19.39
CA VAL A 294 -8.50 17.84 -18.56
C VAL A 294 -8.48 19.19 -17.84
N ASN A 295 -7.33 19.63 -17.32
CA ASN A 295 -7.21 20.89 -16.60
C ASN A 295 -7.35 22.12 -17.51
N GLU A 296 -6.86 22.02 -18.74
CA GLU A 296 -7.03 23.05 -19.78
C GLU A 296 -8.47 23.13 -20.26
N TYR A 297 -9.14 21.98 -20.44
CA TYR A 297 -10.55 21.92 -20.85
C TYR A 297 -11.50 22.39 -19.74
N ASN A 298 -11.37 21.83 -18.53
CA ASN A 298 -12.24 22.16 -17.40
C ASN A 298 -11.40 22.36 -16.12
N PRO A 299 -11.00 23.61 -15.79
CA PRO A 299 -10.13 23.91 -14.65
C PRO A 299 -10.81 23.67 -13.29
N HIS A 300 -12.12 23.40 -13.26
CA HIS A 300 -12.84 23.08 -12.04
C HIS A 300 -12.73 21.61 -11.65
N PHE A 301 -12.55 20.71 -12.62
CA PHE A 301 -12.64 19.27 -12.42
C PHE A 301 -11.64 18.76 -11.37
N TRP A 302 -10.33 18.85 -11.63
CA TRP A 302 -9.32 18.31 -10.71
C TRP A 302 -9.33 19.00 -9.34
N ARG A 303 -9.57 20.31 -9.33
CA ARG A 303 -9.71 21.08 -8.09
C ARG A 303 -10.82 20.52 -7.22
N LEU A 304 -12.00 20.25 -7.78
CA LEU A 304 -13.14 19.70 -7.03
C LEU A 304 -12.92 18.23 -6.67
N MET A 305 -12.41 17.43 -7.62
CA MET A 305 -12.16 16.01 -7.45
C MET A 305 -11.16 15.72 -6.32
N LEU A 306 -10.12 16.54 -6.17
CA LEU A 306 -9.05 16.30 -5.18
C LEU A 306 -9.28 16.99 -3.83
N SER A 307 -10.13 18.03 -3.78
CA SER A 307 -10.41 18.79 -2.56
C SER A 307 -11.71 18.40 -1.85
N SER A 308 -12.78 18.16 -2.63
CA SER A 308 -14.14 17.99 -2.09
C SER A 308 -15.05 17.16 -3.02
N PRO A 309 -14.61 15.96 -3.45
CA PRO A 309 -15.31 15.19 -4.48
C PRO A 309 -16.74 14.79 -4.10
N VAL A 310 -16.98 14.41 -2.84
CA VAL A 310 -18.31 14.02 -2.35
C VAL A 310 -19.30 15.18 -2.42
N SER A 311 -18.84 16.39 -2.08
CA SER A 311 -19.66 17.60 -2.15
C SER A 311 -19.98 17.97 -3.59
N ALA A 312 -18.99 17.84 -4.50
CA ALA A 312 -19.20 18.05 -5.93
C ALA A 312 -20.20 17.05 -6.52
N ALA A 313 -20.03 15.75 -6.27
CA ALA A 313 -20.96 14.71 -6.71
C ALA A 313 -22.40 14.90 -6.20
N SER A 314 -22.55 15.46 -4.99
CA SER A 314 -23.86 15.69 -4.38
C SER A 314 -24.67 16.81 -5.03
N GLN A 315 -24.04 17.69 -5.82
CA GLN A 315 -24.72 18.85 -6.42
C GLN A 315 -25.74 18.47 -7.51
N ARG A 316 -25.52 17.37 -8.23
CA ARG A 316 -26.42 16.81 -9.28
C ARG A 316 -27.11 17.88 -10.13
N PRO A 317 -26.35 18.62 -10.95
CA PRO A 317 -26.95 19.64 -11.80
C PRO A 317 -27.91 19.00 -12.80
N GLY A 318 -29.10 19.58 -12.96
CA GLY A 318 -30.09 19.09 -13.92
C GLY A 318 -29.76 19.46 -15.37
N MET A 319 -28.86 20.43 -15.58
CA MET A 319 -28.36 20.89 -16.87
C MET A 319 -26.93 21.39 -16.69
N TYR A 320 -26.11 21.29 -17.73
CA TYR A 320 -24.77 21.85 -17.77
C TYR A 320 -24.43 22.32 -19.19
N SER A 321 -23.40 23.15 -19.29
CA SER A 321 -22.73 23.45 -20.55
C SER A 321 -21.30 22.92 -20.48
N HIS A 322 -20.68 22.69 -21.63
CA HIS A 322 -19.27 22.30 -21.68
C HIS A 322 -18.37 23.32 -20.95
N GLU A 323 -17.32 22.81 -20.31
CA GLU A 323 -16.28 23.57 -19.60
C GLU A 323 -16.76 24.27 -18.32
N THR A 324 -18.00 24.03 -17.88
CA THR A 324 -18.54 24.64 -16.66
C THR A 324 -18.30 23.82 -15.40
N LYS A 325 -18.51 24.45 -14.24
CA LYS A 325 -18.44 23.78 -12.94
C LYS A 325 -19.51 22.68 -12.81
N GLU A 326 -20.68 22.89 -13.41
CA GLU A 326 -21.79 21.93 -13.41
C GLU A 326 -21.41 20.65 -14.16
N GLU A 327 -20.75 20.78 -15.32
CA GLU A 327 -20.18 19.63 -16.04
C GLU A 327 -19.22 18.85 -15.14
N ALA A 328 -18.28 19.55 -14.49
CA ALA A 328 -17.34 18.93 -13.56
C ALA A 328 -18.04 18.19 -12.41
N CYS A 329 -19.04 18.80 -11.78
CA CYS A 329 -19.81 18.16 -10.70
C CYS A 329 -20.56 16.91 -11.18
N LEU A 330 -21.16 16.95 -12.38
CA LEU A 330 -21.84 15.80 -12.97
C LEU A 330 -20.86 14.64 -13.25
N MET A 331 -19.73 14.94 -13.89
CA MET A 331 -18.71 13.94 -14.21
C MET A 331 -18.07 13.35 -12.95
N ILE A 332 -17.83 14.16 -11.91
CA ILE A 332 -17.40 13.66 -10.60
C ILE A 332 -18.46 12.70 -10.03
N GLY A 333 -19.76 13.01 -10.17
CA GLY A 333 -20.84 12.11 -9.77
C GLY A 333 -20.76 10.73 -10.43
N TYR A 334 -20.41 10.67 -11.72
CA TYR A 334 -20.26 9.41 -12.46
C TYR A 334 -18.99 8.63 -12.10
N CYS A 335 -17.87 9.32 -11.89
CA CYS A 335 -16.57 8.67 -11.70
C CYS A 335 -16.20 8.40 -10.24
N LEU A 336 -16.79 9.13 -9.27
CA LEU A 336 -16.32 9.11 -7.88
C LEU A 336 -16.23 7.70 -7.29
N ALA A 337 -17.23 6.85 -7.55
CA ALA A 337 -17.23 5.49 -7.02
C ALA A 337 -16.02 4.69 -7.50
N SER A 338 -15.68 4.70 -8.79
CA SER A 338 -14.53 3.96 -9.32
C SER A 338 -13.19 4.49 -8.79
N TRP A 339 -13.09 5.80 -8.57
CA TRP A 339 -11.90 6.42 -8.00
C TRP A 339 -11.70 6.08 -6.52
N VAL A 340 -12.79 6.06 -5.73
CA VAL A 340 -12.75 5.64 -4.32
C VAL A 340 -12.45 4.15 -4.20
N GLU A 341 -12.97 3.35 -5.10
CA GLU A 341 -12.74 1.90 -5.16
C GLU A 341 -11.33 1.55 -5.70
N THR A 342 -10.51 2.55 -6.06
CA THR A 342 -9.11 2.36 -6.46
C THR A 342 -8.16 2.86 -5.36
N PRO A 343 -7.62 1.99 -4.50
CA PRO A 343 -6.67 2.36 -3.46
C PRO A 343 -5.45 3.08 -4.03
N GLY A 344 -5.03 4.18 -3.40
CA GLY A 344 -3.85 4.95 -3.81
C GLY A 344 -4.07 5.94 -4.96
N ALA A 345 -5.16 5.87 -5.73
CA ALA A 345 -5.38 6.74 -6.90
C ALA A 345 -5.38 8.24 -6.57
N PHE A 346 -6.08 8.64 -5.50
CA PHE A 346 -6.12 10.05 -5.09
C PHE A 346 -4.76 10.58 -4.61
N GLN A 347 -3.99 9.76 -3.90
CA GLN A 347 -2.69 10.16 -3.39
C GLN A 347 -1.69 10.31 -4.54
N LEU A 348 -1.61 9.28 -5.40
CA LEU A 348 -0.73 9.28 -6.57
C LEU A 348 -1.02 10.47 -7.50
N MET A 349 -2.30 10.80 -7.70
CA MET A 349 -2.69 11.97 -8.51
C MET A 349 -2.25 13.29 -7.86
N LYS A 350 -2.36 13.43 -6.54
CA LYS A 350 -1.87 14.61 -5.81
C LYS A 350 -0.36 14.73 -5.90
N ASP A 351 0.37 13.64 -5.73
CA ASP A 351 1.83 13.60 -5.80
C ASP A 351 2.31 14.04 -7.19
N LEU A 352 1.68 13.50 -8.25
CA LEU A 352 1.95 13.91 -9.63
C LEU A 352 1.68 15.40 -9.89
N ILE A 353 0.61 15.96 -9.29
CA ILE A 353 0.28 17.39 -9.45
C ILE A 353 1.25 18.27 -8.69
N ALA A 354 1.67 17.88 -7.48
CA ALA A 354 2.68 18.60 -6.73
C ALA A 354 4.00 18.71 -7.54
N ILE A 355 4.39 17.62 -8.21
CA ILE A 355 5.53 17.59 -9.12
C ILE A 355 5.36 18.57 -10.30
N ILE A 356 4.18 18.63 -10.90
CA ILE A 356 3.89 19.57 -12.01
C ILE A 356 3.92 21.03 -11.52
N GLY A 357 3.34 21.31 -10.35
CA GLY A 357 3.28 22.64 -9.75
C GLY A 357 4.65 23.20 -9.40
N ALA A 358 5.55 22.35 -8.87
CA ALA A 358 6.95 22.71 -8.62
C ALA A 358 7.73 23.03 -9.91
N GLY A 359 7.32 22.45 -11.05
CA GLY A 359 7.92 22.74 -12.36
C GLY A 359 7.57 24.12 -12.93
N ALA A 360 6.45 24.74 -12.53
CA ALA A 360 6.01 26.03 -13.04
C ALA A 360 6.68 27.25 -12.34
N SER A 361 7.28 27.05 -11.16
CA SER A 361 8.03 28.09 -10.41
C SER A 361 9.50 28.22 -10.82
N GLY A 362 9.92 27.63 -11.95
CA GLY A 362 11.19 27.95 -12.60
C GLY A 362 12.46 27.30 -12.06
N THR A 363 12.38 26.38 -11.09
CA THR A 363 13.60 25.73 -10.52
C THR A 363 13.58 24.20 -10.47
N ALA A 364 12.51 23.51 -10.89
CA ALA A 364 12.41 22.06 -10.70
C ALA A 364 12.22 21.21 -11.98
N GLY A 365 12.65 21.71 -13.14
CA GLY A 365 12.65 20.94 -14.39
C GLY A 365 13.56 19.70 -14.39
N ALA A 366 14.48 19.60 -13.43
CA ALA A 366 15.42 18.48 -13.26
C ALA A 366 15.04 17.50 -12.13
N VAL A 367 14.09 17.86 -11.25
CA VAL A 367 13.76 17.10 -10.03
C VAL A 367 12.62 16.09 -10.27
N ALA A 368 11.77 16.33 -11.27
CA ALA A 368 10.55 15.54 -11.51
C ALA A 368 10.76 14.15 -12.15
N PHE A 369 11.98 13.78 -12.56
CA PHE A 369 12.27 12.50 -13.24
C PHE A 369 12.92 11.43 -12.35
N LYS A 370 13.00 11.63 -11.04
CA LYS A 370 13.74 10.72 -10.14
C LYS A 370 12.92 9.96 -9.09
N SER A 371 11.60 10.18 -8.97
CA SER A 371 10.78 9.54 -7.91
C SER A 371 10.28 8.12 -8.22
N GLU A 372 10.99 7.32 -9.03
CA GLU A 372 10.56 5.96 -9.42
C GLU A 372 11.61 4.86 -9.26
N ASP A 373 12.84 5.26 -8.91
CA ASP A 373 13.85 4.37 -8.34
C ASP A 373 14.10 4.68 -6.85
N TYR A 374 13.38 5.65 -6.28
CA TYR A 374 13.61 6.20 -4.94
C TYR A 374 13.85 5.06 -3.94
N PHE A 375 12.88 4.15 -3.74
CA PHE A 375 12.98 3.12 -2.70
C PHE A 375 13.94 1.94 -2.95
N ASP A 376 14.48 1.75 -4.16
CA ASP A 376 15.32 0.58 -4.48
C ASP A 376 16.79 0.91 -4.75
N LYS A 377 17.10 2.20 -4.86
CA LYS A 377 18.48 2.72 -4.89
C LYS A 377 18.80 3.53 -3.65
N ILE A 378 17.80 3.82 -2.82
CA ILE A 378 17.98 4.20 -1.43
C ILE A 378 18.66 3.04 -0.70
N LYS A 379 19.91 3.27 -0.29
CA LYS A 379 20.52 2.45 0.74
C LYS A 379 20.21 3.11 2.07
N VAL A 380 19.38 2.47 2.89
CA VAL A 380 19.15 2.85 4.28
C VAL A 380 20.04 1.99 5.16
N PHE A 381 20.78 2.63 6.05
CA PHE A 381 21.67 1.96 6.99
C PHE A 381 21.36 2.37 8.43
N GLU A 382 21.56 1.43 9.34
CA GLU A 382 21.48 1.62 10.80
C GLU A 382 22.84 1.29 11.43
N GLY A 383 23.28 2.09 12.40
CA GLY A 383 24.53 1.88 13.15
C GLY A 383 24.51 0.64 14.09
N ARG A 384 25.58 -0.18 14.12
CA ARG A 384 25.81 -1.28 15.12
C ARG A 384 27.19 -1.23 15.79
N GLU A 385 27.42 -1.99 16.86
CA GLU A 385 28.72 -2.06 17.56
C GLU A 385 29.75 -3.03 16.93
N SER A 386 31.04 -2.64 16.91
CA SER A 386 32.21 -3.54 16.99
C SER A 386 32.83 -3.50 18.38
N PRO A 387 33.54 -4.55 18.83
CA PRO A 387 34.46 -4.45 19.95
C PRO A 387 35.67 -3.59 19.52
N GLY A 388 35.67 -2.32 19.94
CA GLY A 388 36.72 -1.36 19.64
C GLY A 388 36.25 -0.25 18.69
N GLY A 389 35.46 0.71 19.21
CA GLY A 389 35.29 2.05 18.65
C GLY A 389 34.59 2.22 17.29
N THR A 390 34.48 1.18 16.47
CA THR A 390 34.05 1.27 15.07
C THR A 390 32.71 0.57 14.86
N CYS A 391 31.87 1.08 13.96
CA CYS A 391 30.45 0.75 13.86
C CYS A 391 30.14 -0.04 12.56
N PRO A 392 29.99 -1.39 12.55
CA PRO A 392 29.70 -2.12 11.30
C PRO A 392 28.22 -2.02 10.95
N GLN A 393 27.91 -1.45 9.79
CA GLN A 393 26.54 -1.27 9.32
C GLN A 393 26.11 -2.39 8.37
N LYS A 394 24.81 -2.76 8.39
CA LYS A 394 24.24 -3.80 7.52
C LYS A 394 23.05 -3.23 6.75
N LEU A 395 22.97 -3.53 5.45
CA LEU A 395 21.87 -3.16 4.56
C LEU A 395 20.53 -3.73 5.08
N LEU A 396 19.49 -2.91 5.18
CA LEU A 396 18.16 -3.29 5.66
C LEU A 396 17.41 -4.33 4.81
N GLN A 397 17.95 -4.76 3.66
CA GLN A 397 17.18 -5.50 2.66
C GLN A 397 17.03 -7.02 2.86
N THR A 398 17.81 -7.73 3.71
CA THR A 398 17.70 -9.22 3.72
C THR A 398 18.10 -10.00 4.99
N THR A 399 18.40 -9.40 6.14
CA THR A 399 18.78 -10.21 7.31
C THR A 399 17.59 -10.61 8.19
N SER A 400 17.57 -11.89 8.60
CA SER A 400 16.79 -12.32 9.78
C SER A 400 17.05 -11.34 10.91
N ILE A 401 15.97 -10.83 11.51
CA ILE A 401 16.00 -9.76 12.52
C ILE A 401 16.84 -10.20 13.72
N TYR A 402 17.04 -11.51 13.92
CA TYR A 402 17.84 -12.09 14.99
C TYR A 402 19.32 -12.34 14.65
N GLU A 403 19.73 -12.31 13.38
CA GLU A 403 21.15 -12.26 12.99
C GLU A 403 21.83 -10.97 13.44
N SER A 404 21.04 -9.92 13.69
CA SER A 404 21.52 -8.62 14.19
C SER A 404 22.13 -8.67 15.59
N LEU A 405 21.89 -9.75 16.32
CA LEU A 405 22.24 -9.89 17.73
C LEU A 405 23.46 -10.82 17.95
N ALA A 406 24.28 -11.09 16.95
CA ALA A 406 25.32 -12.14 16.97
C ALA A 406 26.62 -11.80 17.77
N MET A 407 26.56 -11.02 18.86
CA MET A 407 27.72 -10.77 19.74
C MET A 407 27.42 -11.23 21.18
N PRO A 408 28.40 -11.83 21.89
CA PRO A 408 28.22 -12.20 23.30
C PRO A 408 28.15 -10.95 24.18
N ASP A 409 27.13 -10.90 25.05
CA ASP A 409 26.98 -9.90 26.10
C ASP A 409 28.10 -10.12 27.16
N LEU A 410 29.15 -9.30 27.09
CA LEU A 410 30.17 -9.21 28.13
C LEU A 410 30.09 -7.81 28.74
N GLY A 411 29.24 -7.65 29.75
CA GLY A 411 29.14 -6.41 30.51
C GLY A 411 28.16 -6.52 31.66
N SER A 412 28.70 -6.71 32.87
CA SER A 412 27.99 -6.70 34.14
C SER A 412 27.07 -5.49 34.29
N GLY A 413 25.85 -5.73 34.78
CA GLY A 413 24.87 -4.70 35.07
C GLY A 413 25.42 -3.59 35.96
N ASN A 414 25.45 -2.37 35.42
CA ASN A 414 25.51 -1.17 36.22
C ASN A 414 24.13 -0.50 36.15
N SER A 415 23.56 -0.26 37.33
CA SER A 415 22.31 0.46 37.54
C SER A 415 22.38 1.89 36.99
N ILE A 416 21.25 2.39 36.52
CA ILE A 416 20.96 3.73 35.96
C ILE A 416 21.05 4.84 37.05
N GLN A 417 22.10 4.85 37.88
CA GLN A 417 22.22 5.79 39.01
C GLN A 417 23.24 6.92 38.80
N ASP A 418 24.06 6.90 37.74
CA ASP A 418 24.98 8.01 37.40
C ASP A 418 24.48 8.81 36.19
N MET A 419 23.43 9.61 36.38
CA MET A 419 22.95 10.56 35.37
C MET A 419 23.50 11.97 35.61
N ASN A 420 24.77 12.16 35.25
CA ASN A 420 25.32 13.45 34.81
C ASN A 420 25.73 13.34 33.34
N ALA A 421 24.89 12.71 32.53
CA ALA A 421 25.14 12.53 31.10
C ALA A 421 25.11 13.91 30.42
N LYS A 422 26.18 14.26 29.70
CA LYS A 422 26.18 15.40 28.79
C LYS A 422 25.15 15.15 27.67
N PRO A 423 24.57 16.21 27.08
CA PRO A 423 23.80 16.06 25.85
C PRO A 423 24.63 15.37 24.79
N PHE A 424 24.11 14.24 24.35
CA PHE A 424 24.71 13.41 23.35
C PHE A 424 23.72 13.30 22.19
N HIS A 425 24.20 13.61 21.00
CA HIS A 425 23.47 13.48 19.76
C HIS A 425 24.34 12.70 18.79
N ASP A 426 23.69 11.87 17.97
CA ASP A 426 24.40 10.98 17.07
C ASP A 426 23.56 10.73 15.81
N LEU A 427 24.24 10.32 14.75
CA LEU A 427 23.66 9.92 13.49
C LEU A 427 22.90 8.59 13.68
N ALA A 428 21.57 8.66 13.76
CA ALA A 428 20.75 7.48 14.01
C ALA A 428 20.45 6.68 12.74
N LEU A 429 20.22 7.38 11.63
CA LEU A 429 19.88 6.79 10.35
C LEU A 429 20.32 7.72 9.24
N TRP A 430 20.73 7.15 8.12
CA TRP A 430 21.03 7.92 6.91
C TRP A 430 20.63 7.13 5.67
N GLN A 431 20.44 7.88 4.60
CA GLN A 431 19.91 7.40 3.34
C GLN A 431 20.60 8.13 2.20
N VAL A 432 21.29 7.35 1.37
CA VAL A 432 21.83 7.84 0.09
C VAL A 432 21.21 7.07 -1.06
N HIS A 433 20.98 7.77 -2.16
CA HIS A 433 20.51 7.15 -3.39
C HIS A 433 21.69 6.84 -4.32
N GLN A 434 21.69 5.68 -4.98
CA GLN A 434 22.77 5.28 -5.90
C GLN A 434 22.98 6.25 -7.08
N THR A 435 21.94 6.98 -7.49
CA THR A 435 21.98 7.88 -8.65
C THR A 435 21.57 9.32 -8.37
N GLU A 436 21.26 9.68 -7.12
CA GLU A 436 20.96 11.07 -6.76
C GLU A 436 22.03 11.64 -5.85
N GLU A 437 22.31 12.92 -6.03
CA GLU A 437 23.40 13.59 -5.36
C GLU A 437 23.00 14.08 -3.96
N ASP A 438 21.76 13.88 -3.52
CA ASP A 438 21.26 14.25 -2.20
C ASP A 438 21.40 13.12 -1.18
N CYS A 439 21.40 13.51 0.10
CA CYS A 439 21.52 12.63 1.24
C CYS A 439 20.53 13.07 2.32
N ASP A 440 19.72 12.12 2.79
CA ASP A 440 18.84 12.32 3.93
C ASP A 440 19.43 11.65 5.15
N LEU A 441 19.35 12.30 6.31
CA LEU A 441 19.82 11.73 7.56
C LEU A 441 19.00 12.18 8.76
N ILE A 442 18.99 11.34 9.79
CA ILE A 442 18.28 11.57 11.03
C ILE A 442 19.32 11.61 12.15
N ILE A 443 19.44 12.77 12.78
CA ILE A 443 20.21 12.93 14.02
C ILE A 443 19.23 12.84 15.18
N ARG A 444 19.57 12.04 16.18
CA ARG A 444 18.76 11.90 17.40
C ARG A 444 19.58 12.29 18.62
N SER A 445 18.94 12.86 19.61
CA SER A 445 19.53 13.09 20.93
C SER A 445 19.06 12.06 21.94
N ASN A 446 19.87 11.85 22.97
CA ASN A 446 19.51 11.01 24.11
C ASN A 446 18.39 11.58 25.01
N TYR A 447 17.84 12.73 24.64
CA TYR A 447 16.71 13.38 25.30
C TYR A 447 15.47 13.50 24.40
N GLY A 448 15.43 12.79 23.27
CA GLY A 448 14.24 12.68 22.43
C GLY A 448 14.06 13.76 21.37
N TYR A 449 15.08 14.59 21.13
CA TYR A 449 15.07 15.53 20.00
C TYR A 449 15.42 14.78 18.72
N VAL A 450 14.72 15.10 17.63
CA VAL A 450 14.94 14.47 16.33
C VAL A 450 15.10 15.55 15.26
N PHE A 451 16.21 15.47 14.52
CA PHE A 451 16.54 16.37 13.43
C PHE A 451 16.50 15.57 12.13
N TYR A 452 15.56 15.93 11.25
CA TYR A 452 15.44 15.38 9.90
C TYR A 452 16.23 16.30 8.97
N CYS A 453 17.42 15.86 8.61
CA CYS A 453 18.41 16.66 7.89
C CYS A 453 18.46 16.24 6.42
N HIS A 454 18.42 17.22 5.53
CA HIS A 454 18.55 17.04 4.08
C HIS A 454 19.77 17.78 3.55
N ILE A 455 20.58 17.10 2.75
CA ILE A 455 21.74 17.68 2.07
C ILE A 455 21.51 17.59 0.56
N ASP A 456 21.50 18.75 -0.11
CA ASP A 456 21.44 18.86 -1.57
C ASP A 456 22.59 19.75 -2.07
N PRO A 457 23.52 19.22 -2.88
CA PRO A 457 24.61 19.99 -3.48
C PRO A 457 24.17 21.18 -4.34
N CYS A 458 22.90 21.25 -4.77
CA CYS A 458 22.35 22.45 -5.42
C CYS A 458 22.35 23.67 -4.49
N ASN A 459 22.39 23.48 -3.17
CA ASN A 459 22.46 24.56 -2.18
C ASN A 459 23.90 25.03 -1.88
N PHE A 460 24.90 24.49 -2.58
CA PHE A 460 26.31 24.86 -2.41
C PHE A 460 26.71 25.92 -3.44
N ILE A 461 26.62 27.19 -3.03
CA ILE A 461 26.87 28.37 -3.85
C ILE A 461 28.35 28.75 -3.77
N ARG A 462 29.08 28.57 -4.87
CA ARG A 462 30.53 28.88 -4.95
C ARG A 462 31.38 28.14 -3.90
N SER A 463 31.01 26.91 -3.58
CA SER A 463 31.68 26.09 -2.56
C SER A 463 32.27 24.79 -3.16
N PRO A 464 33.34 24.87 -3.99
CA PRO A 464 33.92 23.70 -4.64
C PRO A 464 34.56 22.70 -3.67
N SER A 465 35.17 23.17 -2.58
CA SER A 465 35.87 22.32 -1.61
C SER A 465 34.88 21.48 -0.81
N ILE A 466 33.80 22.10 -0.32
CA ILE A 466 32.70 21.41 0.37
C ILE A 466 32.03 20.41 -0.56
N ARG A 467 31.79 20.79 -1.82
CA ARG A 467 31.16 19.91 -2.81
C ARG A 467 32.00 18.67 -3.07
N GLU A 468 33.32 18.80 -3.18
CA GLU A 468 34.24 17.67 -3.36
C GLU A 468 34.23 16.73 -2.14
N GLN A 469 34.32 17.28 -0.92
CA GLN A 469 34.26 16.50 0.32
C GLN A 469 32.94 15.72 0.45
N TYR A 470 31.82 16.38 0.16
CA TYR A 470 30.51 15.75 0.17
C TYR A 470 30.41 14.57 -0.81
N PHE A 471 30.91 14.71 -2.04
CA PHE A 471 30.86 13.60 -3.00
C PHE A 471 31.74 12.42 -2.60
N LYS A 472 32.87 12.65 -1.91
CA LYS A 472 33.67 11.57 -1.31
C LYS A 472 32.87 10.82 -0.23
N CYS A 473 32.15 11.56 0.63
CA CYS A 473 31.25 10.97 1.61
C CYS A 473 30.18 10.10 0.94
N VAL A 474 29.48 10.62 -0.07
CA VAL A 474 28.43 9.87 -0.76
C VAL A 474 28.98 8.66 -1.52
N GLU A 475 30.18 8.75 -2.09
CA GLU A 475 30.82 7.64 -2.81
C GLU A 475 31.13 6.46 -1.88
N ILE A 476 31.74 6.71 -0.72
CA ILE A 476 32.04 5.66 0.25
C ILE A 476 30.75 5.04 0.82
N LEU A 477 29.78 5.87 1.19
CA LEU A 477 28.47 5.45 1.69
C LEU A 477 27.69 4.61 0.65
N ARG A 478 27.81 4.95 -0.64
CA ARG A 478 27.22 4.17 -1.73
C ARG A 478 27.97 2.88 -2.02
N SER A 479 29.28 2.82 -1.84
CA SER A 479 30.06 1.60 -2.10
C SER A 479 29.77 0.53 -1.03
N GLY A 480 29.64 0.95 0.24
CA GLY A 480 29.67 0.05 1.40
C GLY A 480 31.06 -0.56 1.65
N GLU A 481 32.10 0.00 1.02
CA GLU A 481 33.51 -0.28 1.31
C GLU A 481 33.94 0.53 2.53
N VAL A 482 34.90 0.00 3.29
CA VAL A 482 35.42 0.63 4.53
C VAL A 482 36.33 1.82 4.20
N GLU A 483 36.91 1.84 3.01
CA GLU A 483 37.90 2.83 2.56
C GLU A 483 37.89 2.93 1.03
N ILE A 484 37.99 4.16 0.50
CA ILE A 484 38.21 4.43 -0.93
C ILE A 484 39.39 5.41 -1.05
N GLY A 485 40.54 4.93 -1.50
CA GLY A 485 41.77 5.74 -1.52
C GLY A 485 42.31 5.95 -0.10
N ASP A 486 42.49 7.21 0.32
CA ASP A 486 42.91 7.59 1.68
C ASP A 486 41.72 8.12 2.53
N PHE A 487 40.47 7.80 2.14
CA PHE A 487 39.25 8.31 2.79
C PHE A 487 38.43 7.15 3.38
N TYR A 488 38.14 7.23 4.68
CA TYR A 488 37.48 6.17 5.44
C TYR A 488 36.00 6.48 5.67
N GLU A 489 35.21 5.42 5.87
CA GLU A 489 33.77 5.56 6.16
C GLU A 489 33.52 6.42 7.42
N GLU A 490 34.41 6.32 8.41
CA GLU A 490 34.39 7.11 9.65
C GLU A 490 34.52 8.62 9.37
N ASP A 491 35.39 9.00 8.43
CA ASP A 491 35.56 10.40 8.02
C ASP A 491 34.26 10.96 7.41
N ALA A 492 33.53 10.13 6.66
CA ALA A 492 32.24 10.51 6.09
C ALA A 492 31.17 10.74 7.16
N PHE A 493 31.11 9.87 8.18
CA PHE A 493 30.16 10.02 9.29
C PHE A 493 30.47 11.22 10.17
N GLU A 494 31.74 11.40 10.53
CA GLU A 494 32.19 12.57 11.29
C GLU A 494 31.83 13.86 10.55
N TRP A 495 32.06 13.91 9.23
CA TRP A 495 31.69 15.05 8.42
C TRP A 495 30.18 15.30 8.37
N LEU A 496 29.36 14.26 8.12
CA LEU A 496 27.89 14.38 8.09
C LEU A 496 27.31 14.88 9.42
N GLN A 497 27.87 14.43 10.54
CA GLN A 497 27.47 14.88 11.88
C GLN A 497 27.88 16.33 12.13
N THR A 498 29.15 16.67 11.87
CA THR A 498 29.73 17.99 12.15
C THR A 498 29.05 19.10 11.36
N CYS A 499 28.55 18.80 10.16
CA CYS A 499 27.84 19.78 9.32
C CYS A 499 26.61 20.41 10.00
N PHE A 500 25.93 19.67 10.88
CA PHE A 500 24.72 20.13 11.55
C PHE A 500 24.92 20.46 13.04
N GLU A 501 26.08 20.13 13.61
CA GLU A 501 26.39 20.34 15.03
C GLU A 501 26.10 21.78 15.53
N PRO A 502 26.46 22.86 14.81
CA PRO A 502 26.14 24.22 15.26
C PRO A 502 24.64 24.49 15.37
N LEU A 503 23.85 23.91 14.46
CA LEU A 503 22.39 24.06 14.45
C LEU A 503 21.75 23.20 15.55
N VAL A 504 22.20 21.95 15.71
CA VAL A 504 21.74 21.06 16.77
C VAL A 504 21.97 21.68 18.15
N HIS A 505 23.16 22.24 18.40
CA HIS A 505 23.45 22.94 19.66
C HIS A 505 22.59 24.17 19.90
N LYS A 506 22.20 24.87 18.83
CA LYS A 506 21.30 26.03 18.91
C LYS A 506 19.86 25.63 19.22
N LEU A 507 19.36 24.55 18.59
CA LEU A 507 17.96 24.11 18.68
C LEU A 507 17.68 23.23 19.90
N ALA A 508 18.71 22.55 20.43
CA ALA A 508 18.64 21.73 21.63
C ALA A 508 19.70 22.16 22.67
N PRO A 509 19.55 23.36 23.29
CA PRO A 509 20.51 23.86 24.26
C PRO A 509 20.46 23.05 25.57
N SER A 510 21.63 22.69 26.09
CA SER A 510 21.83 21.82 27.27
C SER A 510 21.13 22.28 28.56
N SER A 511 20.75 23.55 28.65
CA SER A 511 20.18 24.17 29.85
C SER A 511 18.66 23.98 30.01
N GLU A 512 17.95 23.56 28.97
CA GLU A 512 16.46 23.45 28.97
C GLU A 512 15.96 21.99 28.92
N ILE A 513 16.86 21.02 29.06
CA ILE A 513 16.57 19.62 28.78
C ILE A 513 15.99 18.92 30.02
N GLU A 514 14.71 18.53 29.96
CA GLU A 514 14.16 17.55 30.88
C GLU A 514 14.66 16.14 30.49
N VAL A 515 15.43 15.52 31.39
CA VAL A 515 15.95 14.17 31.16
C VAL A 515 14.80 13.16 31.19
N ILE A 516 14.56 12.49 30.06
CA ILE A 516 13.62 11.37 29.98
C ILE A 516 14.21 10.19 30.76
N ARG A 517 13.80 10.03 32.02
CA ARG A 517 14.30 8.96 32.91
C ARG A 517 13.79 7.57 32.51
N GLU A 518 12.60 7.53 31.94
CA GLU A 518 11.89 6.30 31.58
C GLU A 518 11.42 6.39 30.12
N PRO A 519 12.32 6.17 29.15
CA PRO A 519 11.98 6.25 27.74
C PRO A 519 10.94 5.19 27.37
N THR A 520 10.05 5.52 26.43
CA THR A 520 8.99 4.63 25.94
C THR A 520 9.00 4.59 24.42
N LEU A 521 8.27 3.67 23.80
CA LEU A 521 8.13 3.66 22.34
C LEU A 521 7.52 4.96 21.81
N ALA A 522 6.67 5.64 22.59
CA ALA A 522 6.15 6.96 22.22
C ALA A 522 7.29 7.99 22.08
N HIS A 523 8.21 8.06 23.05
CA HIS A 523 9.36 8.97 22.96
C HIS A 523 10.24 8.71 21.73
N TYR A 524 10.32 7.47 21.24
CA TYR A 524 11.13 7.13 20.08
C TYR A 524 10.41 7.37 18.74
N PHE A 525 9.17 6.89 18.61
CA PHE A 525 8.41 6.88 17.35
C PHE A 525 7.46 8.07 17.17
N LEU A 526 7.12 8.75 18.27
CA LEU A 526 6.24 9.92 18.30
C LEU A 526 6.93 11.08 19.04
N PRO A 527 8.15 11.48 18.61
CA PRO A 527 8.90 12.53 19.28
C PRO A 527 8.15 13.86 19.22
N GLU A 528 8.06 14.57 20.35
CA GLU A 528 7.42 15.88 20.40
C GLU A 528 8.31 16.98 19.77
N GLN A 529 9.63 16.86 19.94
CA GLN A 529 10.61 17.85 19.52
C GLN A 529 11.28 17.42 18.21
N THR A 530 10.65 17.76 17.08
CA THR A 530 11.18 17.48 15.74
C THR A 530 11.53 18.76 14.98
N PHE A 531 12.66 18.73 14.29
CA PHE A 531 13.18 19.81 13.45
C PHE A 531 13.46 19.28 12.05
N VAL A 532 13.13 20.07 11.03
CA VAL A 532 13.50 19.79 9.64
C VAL A 532 14.62 20.74 9.26
N CYS A 533 15.74 20.20 8.81
CA CYS A 533 16.97 20.95 8.59
C CYS A 533 17.48 20.75 7.16
N ASN A 534 18.05 21.79 6.57
CA ASN A 534 18.82 21.68 5.33
C ASN A 534 20.27 22.13 5.54
N LEU A 535 21.17 21.62 4.70
CA LEU A 535 22.54 22.11 4.62
C LEU A 535 22.69 23.04 3.42
N GLU A 536 23.09 24.29 3.68
CA GLU A 536 23.55 25.22 2.65
C GLU A 536 25.06 25.41 2.78
N ALA A 537 25.70 25.83 1.69
CA ALA A 537 27.08 26.30 1.75
C ALA A 537 27.23 27.52 0.84
N VAL A 538 27.94 28.54 1.32
CA VAL A 538 28.21 29.75 0.52
C VAL A 538 29.68 30.10 0.69
N ASP A 539 30.38 30.24 -0.44
CA ASP A 539 31.81 30.60 -0.46
C ASP A 539 32.69 29.65 0.39
N ASP A 540 32.46 28.34 0.27
CA ASP A 540 33.13 27.26 1.04
C ASP A 540 32.92 27.30 2.57
N GLU A 541 31.87 27.96 3.05
CA GLU A 541 31.43 27.90 4.45
C GLU A 541 30.08 27.19 4.60
N LEU A 542 29.99 26.22 5.53
CA LEU A 542 28.76 25.48 5.85
C LEU A 542 27.78 26.35 6.65
N GLN A 543 26.51 26.32 6.25
CA GLN A 543 25.42 27.08 6.86
C GLN A 543 24.19 26.18 7.02
N PRO A 544 24.14 25.31 8.05
CA PRO A 544 22.94 24.52 8.33
C PRO A 544 21.80 25.42 8.78
N LYS A 545 20.58 25.20 8.27
CA LYS A 545 19.39 25.98 8.65
C LYS A 545 18.20 25.08 8.99
N GLU A 546 17.36 25.58 9.89
CA GLU A 546 16.04 25.01 10.16
C GLU A 546 15.05 25.53 9.10
N LEU A 547 14.21 24.64 8.61
CA LEU A 547 13.10 24.96 7.71
C LEU A 547 11.81 25.11 8.52
N ASP A 548 10.99 26.10 8.18
CA ASP A 548 9.67 26.31 8.79
C ASP A 548 8.63 25.31 8.24
N THR A 549 8.85 24.03 8.55
CA THR A 549 7.97 22.92 8.17
C THR A 549 8.05 21.80 9.20
N LYS A 550 6.94 21.06 9.34
CA LYS A 550 6.88 19.79 10.08
C LYS A 550 6.80 18.58 9.15
N ASP A 551 6.71 18.81 7.84
CA ASP A 551 6.83 17.77 6.83
C ASP A 551 8.31 17.44 6.64
N ASN A 552 8.68 16.25 7.08
CA ASN A 552 10.05 15.75 7.02
C ASN A 552 10.27 14.78 5.85
N GLY A 553 9.24 14.47 5.05
CA GLY A 553 9.35 13.51 3.95
C GLY A 553 9.49 12.04 4.37
N TRP A 554 9.61 11.73 5.66
CA TRP A 554 9.69 10.36 6.19
C TRP A 554 8.30 9.76 6.40
N ILE A 555 8.12 8.51 5.97
CA ILE A 555 6.85 7.79 6.15
C ILE A 555 6.61 7.56 7.66
N GLY A 556 5.43 7.99 8.15
CA GLY A 556 5.05 7.83 9.55
C GLY A 556 5.08 6.37 9.99
N PRO A 557 5.40 6.05 11.26
CA PRO A 557 5.80 4.70 11.68
C PRO A 557 4.64 3.70 11.80
N VAL A 558 3.39 4.14 11.62
CA VAL A 558 2.17 3.40 11.94
C VAL A 558 1.47 2.86 10.68
N VAL A 559 1.14 1.58 10.68
CA VAL A 559 0.40 0.89 9.61
C VAL A 559 -1.10 0.83 9.94
N ARG A 560 -1.98 1.38 9.09
CA ARG A 560 -3.42 1.55 9.40
C ARG A 560 -4.27 0.36 8.97
N PHE A 561 -4.94 -0.30 9.89
CA PHE A 561 -5.86 -1.40 9.56
C PHE A 561 -7.32 -0.98 9.72
N ASP A 562 -8.22 -1.68 9.02
CA ASP A 562 -9.65 -1.49 9.20
C ASP A 562 -10.10 -1.87 10.61
N SER A 563 -11.20 -1.27 11.07
CA SER A 563 -11.70 -1.44 12.43
C SER A 563 -12.16 -2.87 12.73
N TYR A 564 -12.57 -3.64 11.71
CA TYR A 564 -12.98 -5.03 11.86
C TYR A 564 -11.77 -5.91 12.22
N PHE A 565 -10.66 -5.76 11.50
CA PHE A 565 -9.42 -6.46 11.82
C PHE A 565 -8.89 -6.12 13.21
N LEU A 566 -8.92 -4.84 13.59
CA LEU A 566 -8.49 -4.42 14.92
C LEU A 566 -9.39 -5.00 16.02
N ALA A 567 -10.70 -5.13 15.76
CA ALA A 567 -11.63 -5.77 16.67
C ALA A 567 -11.40 -7.29 16.77
N GLU A 568 -10.99 -7.95 15.69
CA GLU A 568 -10.57 -9.35 15.72
C GLU A 568 -9.28 -9.53 16.51
N LEU A 569 -8.29 -8.66 16.29
CA LEU A 569 -7.00 -8.69 16.96
C LEU A 569 -7.16 -8.59 18.49
N ASN A 570 -8.01 -7.67 18.95
CA ASN A 570 -8.32 -7.49 20.37
C ASN A 570 -8.95 -8.72 21.05
N GLN A 571 -9.48 -9.70 20.29
CA GLN A 571 -10.12 -10.89 20.88
C GLN A 571 -9.12 -11.93 21.35
N TRP A 572 -7.89 -11.93 20.83
CA TRP A 572 -6.91 -12.99 21.09
C TRP A 572 -5.53 -12.49 21.52
N THR A 573 -5.22 -11.20 21.35
CA THR A 573 -3.96 -10.60 21.79
C THR A 573 -4.20 -9.34 22.63
N GLN A 574 -3.28 -9.07 23.54
CA GLN A 574 -3.23 -7.79 24.25
C GLN A 574 -2.73 -6.69 23.31
N CYS A 575 -3.34 -5.51 23.41
CA CYS A 575 -2.87 -4.29 22.76
C CYS A 575 -2.25 -3.36 23.80
N TYR A 576 -1.12 -2.75 23.44
CA TYR A 576 -0.42 -1.74 24.22
C TYR A 576 -0.32 -0.46 23.41
N THR A 577 -0.48 0.68 24.06
CA THR A 577 -0.12 1.98 23.49
C THR A 577 1.40 2.16 23.50
N PRO A 578 1.99 2.98 22.61
CA PRO A 578 3.44 3.22 22.62
C PRO A 578 3.97 3.77 23.95
N SER A 579 3.13 4.47 24.71
CA SER A 579 3.47 5.00 26.04
C SER A 579 3.50 3.93 27.13
N GLU A 580 2.79 2.82 26.97
CA GLU A 580 2.77 1.69 27.92
C GLU A 580 3.98 0.76 27.74
N VAL A 581 4.78 0.95 26.69
CA VAL A 581 5.94 0.13 26.38
C VAL A 581 7.21 0.88 26.72
N GLN A 582 7.82 0.51 27.84
CA GLN A 582 9.05 1.13 28.35
C GLN A 582 10.28 0.54 27.65
N LEU A 583 11.22 1.39 27.26
CA LEU A 583 12.44 1.00 26.55
C LEU A 583 13.56 0.69 27.52
N VAL A 584 14.34 -0.34 27.20
CA VAL A 584 15.51 -0.76 27.98
C VAL A 584 16.76 -0.59 27.13
N TYR A 585 17.61 0.37 27.49
CA TYR A 585 18.89 0.65 26.84
C TYR A 585 20.07 0.35 27.77
N ASN A 586 21.18 -0.13 27.20
CA ASN A 586 22.43 -0.37 27.91
C ASN A 586 23.30 0.92 27.90
N GLY A 587 22.91 1.92 28.69
CA GLY A 587 23.65 3.19 28.86
C GLY A 587 22.88 4.43 28.40
N PRO A 588 23.06 5.59 29.08
CA PRO A 588 22.34 6.83 28.77
C PRO A 588 22.72 7.44 27.41
N GLU A 589 23.92 7.15 26.89
CA GLU A 589 24.42 7.62 25.59
C GLU A 589 23.73 6.95 24.40
N LYS A 590 23.09 5.79 24.60
CA LYS A 590 22.38 5.04 23.55
C LYS A 590 20.87 5.25 23.57
N SER A 591 20.36 5.81 24.68
CA SER A 591 18.94 6.02 24.91
C SER A 591 18.34 6.88 23.81
N LEU A 592 17.19 6.48 23.27
CA LEU A 592 16.41 7.21 22.24
C LEU A 592 17.11 7.53 20.91
N ILE A 593 18.39 7.21 20.77
CA ILE A 593 19.16 7.31 19.53
C ILE A 593 19.01 6.00 18.76
N ARG A 594 19.36 4.87 19.38
CA ARG A 594 19.33 3.56 18.71
C ARG A 594 17.90 3.00 18.60
N PRO A 595 17.59 2.26 17.53
CA PRO A 595 16.31 1.57 17.37
C PRO A 595 15.98 0.68 18.58
N PRO A 596 14.76 0.81 19.15
CA PRO A 596 14.36 0.01 20.30
C PRO A 596 14.13 -1.45 19.91
N THR A 597 14.75 -2.37 20.64
CA THR A 597 14.57 -3.82 20.45
C THR A 597 14.19 -4.52 21.75
N ARG A 598 14.73 -4.09 22.89
CA ARG A 598 14.38 -4.58 24.22
C ARG A 598 13.47 -3.58 24.93
N CYS A 599 12.37 -4.08 25.47
CA CYS A 599 11.38 -3.26 26.16
C CYS A 599 10.72 -4.03 27.31
N THR A 600 9.96 -3.34 28.15
CA THR A 600 9.17 -3.90 29.23
C THR A 600 7.72 -3.41 29.15
N VAL A 601 6.79 -4.29 29.47
CA VAL A 601 5.35 -3.97 29.57
C VAL A 601 4.79 -4.53 30.87
N MET A 602 3.68 -3.95 31.33
CA MET A 602 2.93 -4.50 32.45
C MET A 602 1.94 -5.54 31.95
N SER A 603 2.03 -6.77 32.49
CA SER A 603 1.02 -7.81 32.29
C SER A 603 -0.30 -7.44 32.96
N GLN A 604 -1.40 -8.11 32.57
CA GLN A 604 -2.71 -7.99 33.23
C GLN A 604 -2.65 -8.30 34.73
N ASP A 605 -1.72 -9.18 35.14
CA ASP A 605 -1.49 -9.55 36.53
C ASP A 605 -0.59 -8.57 37.30
N GLY A 606 -0.23 -7.43 36.70
CA GLY A 606 0.61 -6.40 37.31
C GLY A 606 2.11 -6.75 37.38
N GLN A 607 2.55 -7.83 36.73
CA GLN A 607 3.96 -8.19 36.64
C GLN A 607 4.63 -7.51 35.44
N THR A 608 5.86 -7.05 35.61
CA THR A 608 6.68 -6.52 34.52
C THR A 608 7.22 -7.65 33.66
N VAL A 609 6.91 -7.63 32.36
CA VAL A 609 7.37 -8.62 31.38
C VAL A 609 8.36 -7.98 30.44
N THR A 610 9.55 -8.57 30.30
CA THR A 610 10.54 -8.15 29.30
C THR A 610 10.16 -8.73 27.94
N CYS A 611 10.16 -7.87 26.93
CA CYS A 611 9.75 -8.19 25.58
C CYS A 611 10.81 -7.79 24.55
N PHE A 612 10.81 -8.50 23.43
CA PHE A 612 11.47 -8.08 22.20
C PHE A 612 10.46 -7.34 21.32
N PHE A 613 10.77 -6.12 20.91
CA PHE A 613 9.95 -5.32 20.01
C PHE A 613 10.38 -5.54 18.55
N LYS A 614 9.44 -5.98 17.72
CA LYS A 614 9.58 -6.08 16.27
C LYS A 614 8.66 -5.05 15.62
N LYS A 615 9.22 -4.01 15.00
CA LYS A 615 8.47 -3.03 14.21
C LYS A 615 7.83 -3.71 13.00
N PHE A 616 6.62 -3.28 12.61
CA PHE A 616 6.07 -3.70 11.31
C PHE A 616 6.89 -3.08 10.18
N GLN A 617 7.44 -3.93 9.31
CA GLN A 617 8.14 -3.49 8.12
C GLN A 617 7.11 -3.03 7.08
N GLN A 618 7.07 -1.71 6.83
CA GLN A 618 6.08 -1.07 5.97
C GLN A 618 6.21 -1.47 4.49
N SER A 619 7.37 -2.00 4.11
CA SER A 619 7.69 -2.50 2.77
C SER A 619 6.95 -3.77 2.35
N PHE A 620 6.36 -4.53 3.29
CA PHE A 620 5.68 -5.81 2.99
C PHE A 620 4.14 -5.73 2.98
N GLY A 621 3.55 -4.56 3.28
CA GLY A 621 2.11 -4.29 3.17
C GLY A 621 1.20 -5.01 4.17
N HIS A 622 -0.11 -4.72 4.10
CA HIS A 622 -1.15 -5.31 4.96
C HIS A 622 -1.25 -6.85 4.91
N PRO A 623 -1.11 -7.53 3.76
CA PRO A 623 -1.27 -8.98 3.69
C PRO A 623 -0.18 -9.74 4.44
N HIS A 624 1.07 -9.26 4.42
CA HIS A 624 2.18 -9.91 5.12
C HIS A 624 2.00 -9.81 6.65
N VAL A 625 1.67 -8.61 7.14
CA VAL A 625 1.35 -8.40 8.56
C VAL A 625 0.18 -9.27 9.00
N ARG A 626 -0.87 -9.38 8.18
CA ARG A 626 -2.00 -10.27 8.44
C ARG A 626 -1.55 -11.73 8.53
N LYS A 627 -0.80 -12.23 7.56
CA LYS A 627 -0.32 -13.62 7.51
C LYS A 627 0.52 -13.99 8.74
N GLU A 628 1.45 -13.11 9.13
CA GLU A 628 2.29 -13.31 10.31
C GLU A 628 1.43 -13.33 11.60
N LEU A 629 0.52 -12.35 11.78
CA LEU A 629 -0.38 -12.31 12.94
C LEU A 629 -1.33 -13.52 13.00
N PHE A 630 -1.84 -14.01 11.87
CA PHE A 630 -2.66 -15.22 11.84
C PHE A 630 -1.87 -16.47 12.25
N THR A 631 -0.61 -16.57 11.82
CA THR A 631 0.29 -17.67 12.21
C THR A 631 0.55 -17.62 13.72
N LEU A 632 0.83 -16.43 14.26
CA LEU A 632 1.04 -16.22 15.68
C LEU A 632 -0.22 -16.50 16.52
N LYS A 633 -1.42 -16.18 16.01
CA LYS A 633 -2.70 -16.56 16.62
C LYS A 633 -2.83 -18.08 16.77
N LYS A 634 -2.48 -18.83 15.72
CA LYS A 634 -2.49 -20.30 15.78
C LYS A 634 -1.46 -20.82 16.79
N ILE A 635 -0.25 -20.27 16.82
CA ILE A 635 0.80 -20.65 17.79
C ILE A 635 0.35 -20.40 19.23
N ALA A 636 -0.25 -19.23 19.49
CA ALA A 636 -0.77 -18.88 20.81
C ALA A 636 -1.90 -19.84 21.26
N SER A 637 -2.72 -20.32 20.32
CA SER A 637 -3.90 -21.14 20.61
C SER A 637 -3.60 -22.64 20.77
N TYR A 638 -2.68 -23.18 19.95
CA TYR A 638 -2.56 -24.64 19.78
C TYR A 638 -1.23 -25.22 20.20
N ILE A 639 -0.16 -24.43 20.24
CA ILE A 639 1.18 -24.94 20.53
C ILE A 639 1.40 -24.89 22.04
N PRO A 640 1.96 -25.93 22.68
CA PRO A 640 2.26 -25.93 24.10
C PRO A 640 3.49 -25.06 24.43
N THR A 641 3.59 -24.58 25.65
CA THR A 641 4.76 -23.84 26.15
C THR A 641 5.96 -24.77 26.39
N PRO A 642 7.15 -24.25 26.70
CA PRO A 642 8.23 -25.07 27.23
C PRO A 642 7.80 -25.82 28.51
N PRO A 643 8.33 -27.03 28.77
CA PRO A 643 9.39 -27.71 28.01
C PRO A 643 8.90 -28.53 26.81
N GLU A 644 7.62 -28.53 26.46
CA GLU A 644 7.06 -29.35 25.38
C GLU A 644 7.42 -28.82 23.99
N ALA A 645 7.38 -27.50 23.79
CA ALA A 645 7.82 -26.85 22.56
C ALA A 645 8.50 -25.50 22.83
N TYR A 646 9.64 -25.27 22.20
CA TYR A 646 10.45 -24.06 22.33
C TYR A 646 10.25 -23.18 21.09
N VAL A 647 9.14 -22.45 21.09
CA VAL A 647 8.73 -21.57 19.98
C VAL A 647 8.51 -20.16 20.53
N CYS A 648 9.02 -19.15 19.83
CA CYS A 648 8.83 -17.76 20.19
C CYS A 648 7.36 -17.35 20.11
N ARG A 649 6.87 -16.63 21.12
CA ARG A 649 5.45 -16.28 21.29
C ARG A 649 5.23 -14.79 21.31
N LEU A 650 4.09 -14.39 20.78
CA LEU A 650 3.57 -13.03 20.87
C LEU A 650 3.02 -12.78 22.28
N ILE A 651 3.48 -11.71 22.91
CA ILE A 651 2.93 -11.14 24.16
C ILE A 651 1.81 -10.16 23.84
N GLY A 652 2.00 -9.32 22.82
CA GLY A 652 1.02 -8.33 22.42
C GLY A 652 1.41 -7.56 21.17
N VAL A 653 0.56 -6.61 20.81
CA VAL A 653 0.80 -5.68 19.70
C VAL A 653 0.81 -4.25 20.20
N VAL A 654 1.63 -3.40 19.58
CA VAL A 654 1.70 -1.97 19.90
C VAL A 654 0.83 -1.20 18.92
N ARG A 655 -0.12 -0.41 19.42
CA ARG A 655 -1.16 0.25 18.66
C ARG A 655 -1.31 1.71 19.06
N GLU A 656 -1.53 2.57 18.08
CA GLU A 656 -1.92 3.97 18.28
C GLU A 656 -3.15 4.30 17.43
N GLY A 657 -4.25 4.73 18.06
CA GLY A 657 -5.49 5.04 17.35
C GLY A 657 -6.00 3.83 16.54
N ASN A 658 -6.11 3.96 15.22
CA ASN A 658 -6.47 2.86 14.30
C ASN A 658 -5.27 2.26 13.55
N GLY A 659 -4.07 2.41 14.08
CA GLY A 659 -2.88 1.91 13.43
C GLY A 659 -1.98 1.10 14.36
N LEU A 660 -1.22 0.19 13.75
CA LEU A 660 -0.31 -0.73 14.40
C LEU A 660 1.14 -0.28 14.18
N LEU A 661 1.92 -0.27 15.26
CA LEU A 661 3.33 0.14 15.28
C LEU A 661 4.29 -1.07 15.21
N GLY A 662 3.97 -2.13 15.95
CA GLY A 662 4.79 -3.35 15.99
C GLY A 662 4.21 -4.46 16.86
N MET A 663 5.01 -5.51 17.04
CA MET A 663 4.71 -6.70 17.83
C MET A 663 5.69 -6.84 18.99
N LEU A 664 5.19 -7.36 20.11
CA LEU A 664 5.96 -7.67 21.31
C LEU A 664 6.07 -9.18 21.44
N PHE A 665 7.27 -9.70 21.42
CA PHE A 665 7.58 -11.12 21.60
C PHE A 665 8.18 -11.37 22.98
N VAL A 666 8.07 -12.61 23.46
CA VAL A 666 8.79 -13.06 24.66
C VAL A 666 10.28 -12.76 24.51
N TRP A 667 10.87 -12.15 25.53
CA TRP A 667 12.32 -11.99 25.59
C TRP A 667 13.00 -13.34 25.85
N ILE A 668 13.77 -13.82 24.87
CA ILE A 668 14.62 -14.99 25.01
C ILE A 668 16.01 -14.47 25.38
N ASP A 669 16.43 -14.72 26.62
CA ASP A 669 17.78 -14.40 27.08
C ASP A 669 18.77 -15.35 26.39
N LYS A 670 19.28 -14.88 25.26
CA LYS A 670 20.02 -15.71 24.33
C LYS A 670 21.51 -15.70 24.66
N LYS A 671 22.10 -16.88 24.58
CA LYS A 671 23.54 -17.10 24.64
C LYS A 671 24.18 -16.94 23.26
N CYS A 672 23.53 -17.45 22.22
CA CYS A 672 23.98 -17.30 20.83
C CYS A 672 22.86 -17.58 19.81
N VAL A 673 23.17 -17.34 18.54
CA VAL A 673 22.40 -17.82 17.38
C VAL A 673 23.04 -19.10 16.87
N LEU A 674 22.23 -20.07 16.47
CA LEU A 674 22.75 -21.33 15.93
C LEU A 674 23.51 -21.07 14.63
N SER A 675 24.74 -21.59 14.54
CA SER A 675 25.61 -21.47 13.37
C SER A 675 26.59 -22.62 13.31
N LYS A 676 27.15 -22.88 12.12
CA LYS A 676 28.12 -23.97 11.92
C LYS A 676 29.35 -23.83 12.85
N ALA A 677 29.93 -22.64 12.92
CA ALA A 677 31.10 -22.37 13.76
C ALA A 677 30.83 -22.61 15.26
N LYS A 678 29.63 -22.25 15.76
CA LYS A 678 29.26 -22.53 17.16
C LYS A 678 29.01 -24.02 17.38
N THR A 679 28.47 -24.70 16.39
CA THR A 679 28.14 -26.12 16.48
C THR A 679 29.41 -26.97 16.55
N GLU A 680 30.42 -26.68 15.74
CA GLU A 680 31.73 -27.37 15.78
C GLU A 680 32.44 -27.22 17.15
N ALA A 681 32.24 -26.09 17.83
CA ALA A 681 32.79 -25.83 19.16
C ALA A 681 31.97 -26.44 20.32
N THR A 682 30.83 -27.08 20.04
CA THR A 682 29.86 -27.53 21.05
C THR A 682 29.90 -29.06 21.26
N PRO A 683 29.87 -29.57 22.52
CA PRO A 683 29.81 -31.00 22.80
C PRO A 683 28.62 -31.71 22.12
N LEU A 684 28.86 -32.94 21.63
CA LEU A 684 27.87 -33.73 20.87
C LEU A 684 26.55 -33.94 21.62
N GLU A 685 26.59 -34.16 22.94
CA GLU A 685 25.39 -34.34 23.76
C GLU A 685 24.47 -33.11 23.73
N LEU A 686 25.06 -31.91 23.72
CA LEU A 686 24.27 -30.68 23.67
C LEU A 686 23.70 -30.44 22.27
N ARG A 687 24.45 -30.75 21.22
CA ARG A 687 23.96 -30.71 19.83
C ARG A 687 22.78 -31.66 19.60
N ARG A 688 22.83 -32.87 20.18
CA ARG A 688 21.72 -33.84 20.17
C ARG A 688 20.48 -33.31 20.88
N ARG A 689 20.66 -32.61 22.02
CA ARG A 689 19.55 -31.94 22.73
C ARG A 689 18.90 -30.88 21.85
N TRP A 690 19.68 -30.00 21.22
CA TRP A 690 19.16 -28.97 20.31
C TRP A 690 18.43 -29.59 19.12
N ALA A 691 19.01 -30.60 18.48
CA ALA A 691 18.39 -31.32 17.37
C ALA A 691 17.02 -31.91 17.77
N SER A 692 16.94 -32.52 18.96
CA SER A 692 15.69 -33.07 19.50
C SER A 692 14.66 -31.98 19.78
N GLN A 693 15.07 -30.84 20.35
CA GLN A 693 14.18 -29.72 20.66
C GLN A 693 13.61 -29.05 19.41
N ILE A 694 14.46 -28.80 18.40
CA ILE A 694 14.04 -28.18 17.14
C ILE A 694 13.07 -29.12 16.42
N ARG A 695 13.40 -30.42 16.30
CA ARG A 695 12.53 -31.41 15.67
C ARG A 695 11.17 -31.49 16.37
N ARG A 696 11.16 -31.68 17.69
CA ARG A 696 9.91 -31.78 18.46
C ARG A 696 9.06 -30.51 18.37
N SER A 697 9.68 -29.33 18.40
CA SER A 697 8.96 -28.06 18.28
C SER A 697 8.35 -27.90 16.89
N LEU A 698 9.07 -28.30 15.83
CA LEU A 698 8.57 -28.28 14.46
C LEU A 698 7.45 -29.31 14.23
N ASP A 699 7.58 -30.52 14.79
CA ASP A 699 6.54 -31.54 14.71
C ASP A 699 5.23 -31.03 15.33
N LYS A 700 5.31 -30.34 16.48
CA LYS A 700 4.15 -29.72 17.13
C LYS A 700 3.50 -28.62 16.28
N LEU A 701 4.29 -27.85 15.54
CA LEU A 701 3.79 -26.87 14.58
C LEU A 701 3.06 -27.58 13.42
N HIS A 702 3.68 -28.59 12.82
CA HIS A 702 3.15 -29.32 11.67
C HIS A 702 1.90 -30.15 12.01
N GLU A 703 1.78 -30.69 13.23
CA GLU A 703 0.57 -31.36 13.73
C GLU A 703 -0.68 -30.45 13.67
N GLN A 704 -0.48 -29.12 13.71
CA GLN A 704 -1.54 -28.11 13.67
C GLN A 704 -1.62 -27.37 12.32
N ASP A 705 -0.94 -27.89 11.29
CA ASP A 705 -0.84 -27.26 9.97
C ASP A 705 -0.30 -25.82 10.05
N ILE A 706 0.70 -25.61 10.91
CA ILE A 706 1.43 -24.35 11.06
C ILE A 706 2.78 -24.49 10.36
N ILE A 707 3.02 -23.62 9.38
CA ILE A 707 4.25 -23.56 8.60
C ILE A 707 5.20 -22.55 9.25
N TRP A 708 6.46 -22.94 9.46
CA TRP A 708 7.52 -22.04 9.93
C TRP A 708 7.93 -21.07 8.82
N GLY A 709 8.11 -21.57 7.59
CA GLY A 709 8.20 -20.78 6.37
C GLY A 709 9.59 -20.26 6.04
N ASP A 710 10.47 -20.10 7.03
CA ASP A 710 11.88 -19.68 6.85
C ASP A 710 12.84 -20.53 7.71
N ALA A 711 12.75 -21.86 7.57
CA ALA A 711 13.55 -22.81 8.33
C ALA A 711 15.05 -22.68 8.00
N LYS A 712 15.82 -22.04 8.89
CA LYS A 712 17.28 -21.86 8.81
C LYS A 712 17.92 -21.75 10.18
N ALA A 713 19.22 -22.05 10.30
CA ALA A 713 19.91 -21.98 11.58
C ALA A 713 19.91 -20.57 12.21
N ALA A 714 19.94 -19.51 11.39
CA ALA A 714 19.85 -18.14 11.88
C ALA A 714 18.52 -17.81 12.59
N ASN A 715 17.47 -18.60 12.32
CA ASN A 715 16.17 -18.50 12.98
C ASN A 715 16.05 -19.51 14.14
N VAL A 716 17.18 -19.93 14.71
CA VAL A 716 17.22 -20.72 15.95
C VAL A 716 18.10 -20.01 16.97
N LEU A 717 17.53 -19.67 18.12
CA LEU A 717 18.26 -19.09 19.25
C LEU A 717 18.58 -20.15 20.28
N ILE A 718 19.77 -20.06 20.87
CA ILE A 718 20.13 -20.84 22.05
C ILE A 718 20.06 -19.91 23.26
N ASP A 719 19.25 -20.26 24.25
CA ASP A 719 19.11 -19.47 25.49
C ASP A 719 20.23 -19.76 26.52
N GLN A 720 20.22 -19.04 27.65
CA GLN A 720 21.18 -19.26 28.74
C GLN A 720 21.07 -20.66 29.39
N GLY A 721 19.92 -21.33 29.27
CA GLY A 721 19.69 -22.71 29.73
C GLY A 721 20.15 -23.78 28.73
N ASP A 722 20.80 -23.34 27.64
CA ASP A 722 21.18 -24.13 26.48
C ASP A 722 19.98 -24.85 25.81
N ASP A 723 18.81 -24.22 25.81
CA ASP A 723 17.63 -24.68 25.06
C ASP A 723 17.53 -23.98 23.70
N ALA A 724 17.13 -24.73 22.67
CA ALA A 724 17.01 -24.25 21.29
C ALA A 724 15.58 -23.80 20.96
N TRP A 725 15.41 -22.52 20.62
CA TRP A 725 14.15 -21.86 20.32
C TRP A 725 13.98 -21.59 18.82
N ILE A 726 12.84 -21.99 18.27
CA ILE A 726 12.40 -21.60 16.92
C ILE A 726 11.82 -20.18 16.97
N ILE A 727 12.34 -19.29 16.14
CA ILE A 727 11.94 -17.88 16.01
C ILE A 727 11.55 -17.56 14.56
N ASP A 728 10.93 -16.40 14.37
CA ASP A 728 10.57 -15.78 13.08
C ASP A 728 9.59 -16.59 12.19
N PHE A 729 8.34 -16.15 12.18
CA PHE A 729 7.23 -16.75 11.41
C PHE A 729 6.72 -15.84 10.29
N GLY A 730 7.51 -14.84 9.90
CA GLY A 730 7.17 -13.91 8.82
C GLY A 730 7.11 -14.58 7.44
N GLY A 731 7.74 -15.75 7.27
CA GLY A 731 7.68 -16.54 6.03
C GLY A 731 8.54 -15.99 4.90
N SER A 732 9.79 -15.63 5.21
CA SER A 732 10.80 -15.28 4.20
C SER A 732 11.45 -16.53 3.61
N TYR A 733 12.07 -16.44 2.43
CA TYR A 733 12.84 -17.55 1.87
C TYR A 733 14.33 -17.23 1.89
N THR A 734 15.14 -18.17 2.38
CA THR A 734 16.59 -18.04 2.40
C THR A 734 17.24 -19.03 1.43
N VAL A 735 17.92 -18.50 0.40
CA VAL A 735 18.66 -19.29 -0.59
C VAL A 735 19.67 -20.20 0.11
N GLY A 736 19.71 -21.47 -0.30
CA GLY A 736 20.65 -22.46 0.24
C GLY A 736 20.08 -23.29 1.41
N TRP A 737 18.96 -22.89 2.02
CA TRP A 737 18.33 -23.63 3.13
C TRP A 737 17.16 -24.50 2.68
N VAL A 738 16.26 -23.98 1.85
CA VAL A 738 15.10 -24.73 1.34
C VAL A 738 15.12 -24.63 -0.19
N ASP A 739 14.65 -25.66 -0.88
CA ASP A 739 14.47 -25.63 -2.33
C ASP A 739 13.31 -24.71 -2.68
N LYS A 740 13.49 -24.01 -3.79
CA LYS A 740 12.63 -22.92 -4.25
C LYS A 740 11.15 -23.30 -4.38
N ASP A 741 10.87 -24.51 -4.85
CA ASP A 741 9.54 -25.08 -5.07
C ASP A 741 8.84 -25.52 -3.77
N LYS A 742 9.61 -25.64 -2.68
CA LYS A 742 9.15 -26.08 -1.37
C LYS A 742 9.01 -24.93 -0.37
N ALA A 743 9.42 -23.72 -0.74
CA ALA A 743 9.36 -22.53 0.09
C ALA A 743 7.96 -22.26 0.65
N GLY A 744 7.85 -21.96 1.95
CA GLY A 744 6.57 -21.67 2.58
C GLY A 744 5.60 -22.85 2.65
N THR A 745 6.11 -24.09 2.62
CA THR A 745 5.32 -25.33 2.78
C THR A 745 5.85 -26.18 3.93
N LEU A 746 5.04 -27.14 4.41
CA LEU A 746 5.47 -28.13 5.40
C LEU A 746 6.64 -28.98 4.89
N GLU A 747 6.71 -29.24 3.58
CA GLU A 747 7.83 -29.97 2.98
C GLU A 747 9.12 -29.14 3.02
N GLY A 748 9.02 -27.83 2.75
CA GLY A 748 10.15 -26.91 2.85
C GLY A 748 10.70 -26.80 4.27
N ASP A 749 9.83 -26.74 5.27
CA ASP A 749 10.23 -26.75 6.68
C ASP A 749 11.00 -28.03 7.04
N ARG A 750 10.56 -29.20 6.56
CA ARG A 750 11.26 -30.47 6.78
C ARG A 750 12.64 -30.49 6.11
N GLN A 751 12.76 -29.86 4.94
CA GLN A 751 14.03 -29.73 4.25
C GLN A 751 14.99 -28.79 4.99
N GLY A 752 14.50 -27.63 5.45
CA GLY A 752 15.30 -26.71 6.27
C GLY A 752 15.74 -27.37 7.57
N LEU A 753 14.85 -28.14 8.21
CA LEU A 753 15.18 -28.96 9.37
C LEU A 753 16.30 -29.96 9.07
N ALA A 754 16.24 -30.68 7.94
CA ALA A 754 17.29 -31.64 7.56
C ALA A 754 18.67 -30.96 7.51
N LYS A 755 18.79 -29.78 6.91
CA LYS A 755 20.05 -29.03 6.86
C LYS A 755 20.50 -28.49 8.21
N ILE A 756 19.55 -28.07 9.07
CA ILE A 756 19.88 -27.68 10.44
C ILE A 756 20.45 -28.89 11.21
N LEU A 757 19.86 -30.08 11.02
CA LEU A 757 20.32 -31.31 11.65
C LEU A 757 21.70 -31.74 11.13
N GLU A 758 21.97 -31.62 9.83
CA GLU A 758 23.30 -31.86 9.24
C GLU A 758 24.40 -30.99 9.88
N ILE A 759 24.04 -29.76 10.30
CA ILE A 759 24.99 -28.89 11.00
C ILE A 759 25.23 -29.37 12.44
N LEU A 760 24.22 -29.99 13.08
CA LEU A 760 24.22 -30.44 14.47
C LEU A 760 24.85 -31.83 14.66
N GLU A 761 24.85 -32.69 13.65
CA GLU A 761 25.58 -33.97 13.62
C GLU A 761 27.10 -33.77 13.59
#